data_AF-A0A1J5M126-F1
#
_entry.id   AF-A0A1J5M126-F1
#
_cell.length_a   1.000
_cell.length_b   1.000
_cell.length_c   1.000
_cell.angle_alpha   90.00
_cell.angle_beta   90.00
_cell.angle_gamma   90.00
#
_symmetry.space_group_name_H-M   'P 1'
#
loop_
_entity.id
_entity.type
_entity.pdbx_description
1 polymer ?
#
loop_
_entity_poly.entity_id
_entity_poly.type
_entity_poly.pdbx_seq_one_letter_code
_entity_poly.pdbx_strand_id
1 'polypeptide(L)'
;MSSRILIILSITLFAAFQSCKSDPIDEIDEDVVVENNAWTDSIFGNLSDKEEYFQHLIIEVPSSYQQNIDSLSIWVFENQPGALSLTSWNPDSISLLKNACDTLAIIQPIFYSNAFELLNLPEYNYWEEESKNREFQFLRVFQKGHFGLVDFAQSISLTESNLSWMDSVRHHMGIEIIPKTFNDQNAVDEIDAFINFIKASNNSTLLNITQFDSVDLNNYREISDYEGLFIVRTKESNLNAQLNGGADYLFKPIDKNDSYSSWDVNQASDLYQKSTERILNHKSKILEMKRKQHLESEIKFTQLNLAHNSISLLKDESNLIPLTSKFVIYSNQKFRINQKVRKENKVSTQLIDMSLKKLKGVSQSQIGVYLLTDSTTDETLDYLNGLKASNKKLICFSNPAHYDKLKKTANLMFVPLYDNFSAQIFCQQLTARIDISGSLYKEGDIVEGENVDANRLARCVPEFVGYDKDTLSQINWIVSNAMNGRAFPGCQVLLAKNGCIIYDRQYGHHSYKRQKVVTDESMYDLASLTKVVATTMVGMKLYEANAYNLKDSLGDYLPDSLKDHIPYPSTIRNITFEELFIHKSGMPAGFPIIKYMQYTSEDVGRLDKYYCDRPDSNFNIEVAENFYLEKEYGDSMWLKLNQIWLNKAKPYKYSDVNMNTLYMMFKSIVQSRPRDFGFTQTQKELKEKDLFVEYLYESYYKPLGMERTMYQPRNKYNVNSIVPTEDESYWRKQLLQGHVHDPNAALMGGIGGNAGMFSTTNDLAKLCQMMLNKGYYHEQRYLKAETVTKFTSAQEGSHRGLGFNKRSISTTGFGMSDSSSIMTYGHTGFTGTCFWIDPDEDLVYIFLSNRVHPKVNNRIYQYGVRKRIHNAAYSSRMNY
;
A
#
# COMPACT_ATOMS: atom_id res chain seq x y z
N MET A 1 -33.16 63.92 -23.82
CA MET A 1 -32.24 64.98 -23.37
C MET A 1 -31.48 64.41 -22.18
N SER A 2 -30.28 63.90 -22.44
CA SER A 2 -29.02 64.64 -22.24
C SER A 2 -28.67 64.63 -20.75
N SER A 3 -27.91 63.65 -20.27
CA SER A 3 -26.45 63.50 -20.43
C SER A 3 -25.65 64.44 -19.52
N ARG A 4 -24.73 63.82 -18.76
CA ARG A 4 -23.59 64.39 -18.01
C ARG A 4 -24.02 64.91 -16.63
N ILE A 5 -23.50 64.36 -15.53
CA ILE A 5 -22.09 64.48 -15.13
C ILE A 5 -21.54 63.17 -14.54
N LEU A 6 -20.40 62.77 -15.10
CA LEU A 6 -19.41 61.79 -14.63
C LEU A 6 -18.75 62.30 -13.34
N ILE A 7 -18.35 61.40 -12.42
CA ILE A 7 -16.96 61.23 -11.89
C ILE A 7 -16.97 60.23 -10.71
N ILE A 8 -16.27 59.09 -10.92
CA ILE A 8 -15.66 58.13 -9.95
C ILE A 8 -16.66 57.24 -9.18
N LEU A 9 -16.93 55.94 -9.45
CA LEU A 9 -16.11 54.78 -9.87
C LEU A 9 -14.87 54.63 -8.98
N SER A 10 -14.85 53.89 -7.88
CA SER A 10 -15.08 52.44 -7.79
C SER A 10 -15.01 52.02 -6.31
N ILE A 11 -15.79 51.03 -5.89
CA ILE A 11 -15.53 49.99 -4.85
C ILE A 11 -16.88 49.54 -4.27
N THR A 12 -17.00 48.23 -4.03
CA THR A 12 -18.09 47.49 -3.38
C THR A 12 -19.38 47.26 -4.18
N LEU A 13 -19.40 46.20 -4.99
CA LEU A 13 -20.30 45.04 -4.85
C LEU A 13 -20.10 44.12 -6.08
N PHE A 14 -19.41 42.99 -5.94
CA PHE A 14 -19.64 41.77 -6.72
C PHE A 14 -18.78 40.65 -6.11
N ALA A 15 -19.34 39.92 -5.15
CA ALA A 15 -18.77 38.70 -4.60
C ALA A 15 -19.81 37.59 -4.69
N ALA A 16 -19.92 37.01 -5.88
CA ALA A 16 -20.42 35.65 -6.12
C ALA A 16 -20.24 35.34 -7.62
N PHE A 17 -19.69 34.16 -7.93
CA PHE A 17 -19.43 33.60 -9.26
C PHE A 17 -18.19 34.09 -10.02
N GLN A 18 -17.06 33.42 -9.84
CA GLN A 18 -16.28 32.87 -10.97
C GLN A 18 -15.30 31.78 -10.50
N SER A 19 -15.49 30.58 -11.06
CA SER A 19 -14.65 29.40 -10.90
C SER A 19 -13.46 29.43 -11.85
N CYS A 20 -12.30 28.99 -11.35
CA CYS A 20 -11.17 28.35 -12.03
C CYS A 20 -10.92 28.74 -13.51
N LYS A 21 -10.00 29.69 -13.73
CA LYS A 21 -9.23 29.76 -14.97
C LYS A 21 -7.98 28.88 -14.82
N SER A 22 -7.74 28.08 -15.85
CA SER A 22 -6.56 27.26 -16.09
C SER A 22 -5.34 28.13 -16.40
N ASP A 23 -4.19 27.81 -15.79
CA ASP A 23 -2.90 28.38 -16.14
C ASP A 23 -2.42 27.89 -17.52
N PRO A 24 -1.74 28.73 -18.32
CA PRO A 24 -1.20 28.34 -19.62
C PRO A 24 0.08 27.50 -19.47
N ILE A 25 0.21 26.51 -20.35
CA ILE A 25 1.41 25.69 -20.54
C ILE A 25 2.27 26.43 -21.56
N ASP A 26 3.46 26.89 -21.15
CA ASP A 26 4.49 27.36 -22.07
C ASP A 26 5.27 26.16 -22.64
N GLU A 27 5.48 26.17 -23.95
CA GLU A 27 6.33 25.26 -24.72
C GLU A 27 7.79 25.43 -24.31
N ILE A 28 8.52 24.33 -24.07
CA ILE A 28 9.97 24.33 -23.91
C ILE A 28 10.55 23.49 -25.06
N ASP A 29 11.37 24.15 -25.87
CA ASP A 29 12.16 23.58 -26.96
C ASP A 29 13.15 22.51 -26.46
N GLU A 30 13.23 21.40 -27.19
CA GLU A 30 14.26 20.37 -27.05
C GLU A 30 15.55 20.83 -27.73
N ASP A 31 16.64 20.95 -26.97
CA ASP A 31 17.99 20.90 -27.53
C ASP A 31 18.77 19.72 -26.92
N VAL A 32 19.16 18.82 -27.82
CA VAL A 32 19.97 17.62 -27.58
C VAL A 32 21.44 18.04 -27.51
N VAL A 33 22.13 17.66 -26.43
CA VAL A 33 23.60 17.62 -26.41
C VAL A 33 24.06 16.23 -25.97
N VAL A 34 24.72 15.54 -26.90
CA VAL A 34 25.51 14.32 -26.67
C VAL A 34 26.97 14.75 -26.57
N GLU A 35 27.71 14.33 -25.53
CA GLU A 35 28.94 13.53 -25.66
C GLU A 35 29.79 13.38 -24.37
N ASN A 36 30.37 12.16 -24.29
CA ASN A 36 31.66 11.74 -23.72
C ASN A 36 31.78 11.27 -22.25
N ASN A 37 31.90 9.94 -22.13
CA ASN A 37 32.32 9.15 -20.97
C ASN A 37 33.80 9.33 -20.60
N ALA A 38 34.10 9.36 -19.29
CA ALA A 38 35.32 8.82 -18.68
C ALA A 38 35.04 8.40 -17.21
N TRP A 39 35.72 7.36 -16.72
CA TRP A 39 35.34 6.46 -15.61
C TRP A 39 35.54 7.01 -14.18
N THR A 40 34.60 6.71 -13.24
CA THR A 40 34.84 6.48 -11.78
C THR A 40 33.77 5.55 -11.18
N ASP A 41 34.08 4.84 -10.07
CA ASP A 41 33.29 3.78 -9.40
C ASP A 41 31.98 4.23 -8.70
N SER A 42 31.46 5.41 -9.03
CA SER A 42 30.09 5.81 -8.73
C SER A 42 29.18 5.28 -9.85
N ILE A 43 28.09 4.59 -9.51
CA ILE A 43 27.14 4.04 -10.51
C ILE A 43 26.52 5.11 -11.42
N PHE A 44 26.76 6.42 -11.19
CA PHE A 44 26.07 7.53 -11.88
C PHE A 44 26.95 8.73 -12.31
N GLY A 45 28.27 8.55 -12.47
CA GLY A 45 29.17 9.56 -13.06
C GLY A 45 29.95 10.42 -12.04
N ASN A 46 30.80 11.31 -12.56
CA ASN A 46 31.63 12.20 -11.75
C ASN A 46 30.78 13.33 -11.15
N LEU A 47 30.97 13.61 -9.86
CA LEU A 47 30.42 14.81 -9.24
C LEU A 47 31.00 16.04 -9.95
N SER A 48 30.17 17.06 -10.16
CA SER A 48 30.69 18.37 -10.53
C SER A 48 31.51 18.96 -9.38
N ASP A 49 32.45 19.86 -9.67
CA ASP A 49 33.26 20.48 -8.61
C ASP A 49 32.40 21.18 -7.55
N LYS A 50 31.21 21.68 -7.96
CA LYS A 50 30.18 22.23 -7.05
C LYS A 50 29.68 21.16 -6.09
N GLU A 51 29.29 19.99 -6.62
CA GLU A 51 28.74 18.90 -5.81
C GLU A 51 29.80 18.33 -4.87
N GLU A 52 31.04 18.17 -5.35
CA GLU A 52 32.16 17.79 -4.49
C GLU A 52 32.33 18.78 -3.32
N TYR A 53 32.17 20.09 -3.57
CA TYR A 53 32.43 21.11 -2.55
C TYR A 53 31.35 21.08 -1.48
N PHE A 54 30.09 21.03 -1.90
CA PHE A 54 28.97 20.93 -0.98
C PHE A 54 28.95 19.60 -0.21
N GLN A 55 29.59 18.52 -0.71
CA GLN A 55 29.78 17.29 0.08
C GLN A 55 30.57 17.52 1.36
N HIS A 56 31.42 18.54 1.44
CA HIS A 56 32.17 18.87 2.65
C HIS A 56 31.38 19.71 3.66
N LEU A 57 30.16 20.15 3.33
CA LEU A 57 29.42 21.07 4.19
C LEU A 57 28.31 20.37 4.99
N ILE A 58 28.30 20.65 6.29
CA ILE A 58 27.19 20.41 7.21
C ILE A 58 26.39 21.72 7.30
N ILE A 59 25.23 21.73 6.66
CA ILE A 59 24.39 22.92 6.55
C ILE A 59 23.49 23.05 7.78
N GLU A 60 23.70 24.08 8.58
CA GLU A 60 22.90 24.38 9.77
C GLU A 60 21.59 25.06 9.38
N VAL A 61 20.48 24.35 9.58
CA VAL A 61 19.15 24.75 9.20
C VAL A 61 18.32 25.10 10.44
N PRO A 62 17.93 26.37 10.63
CA PRO A 62 17.12 26.78 11.77
C PRO A 62 15.68 26.28 11.69
N SER A 63 15.05 26.16 12.85
CA SER A 63 13.66 25.73 13.06
C SER A 63 12.62 26.50 12.23
N SER A 64 12.94 27.70 11.76
CA SER A 64 12.09 28.50 10.86
C SER A 64 11.82 27.83 9.51
N TYR A 65 12.68 26.91 9.06
CA TYR A 65 12.53 26.18 7.80
C TYR A 65 11.60 24.96 7.90
N GLN A 66 11.14 24.59 9.11
CA GLN A 66 10.18 23.49 9.32
C GLN A 66 8.82 23.72 8.64
N GLN A 67 8.44 24.98 8.43
CA GLN A 67 7.21 25.34 7.72
C GLN A 67 7.41 25.40 6.19
N ASN A 68 8.65 25.29 5.72
CA ASN A 68 9.06 25.42 4.33
C ASN A 68 9.86 24.18 3.87
N ILE A 69 9.45 22.99 4.32
CA ILE A 69 10.16 21.72 4.04
C ILE A 69 10.27 21.46 2.54
N ASP A 70 9.24 21.79 1.75
CA ASP A 70 9.27 21.59 0.30
C ASP A 70 10.36 22.44 -0.35
N SER A 71 10.44 23.73 -0.03
CA SER A 71 11.49 24.62 -0.53
C SER A 71 12.88 24.21 -0.05
N LEU A 72 12.99 23.75 1.21
CA LEU A 72 14.26 23.23 1.73
C LEU A 72 14.66 21.94 1.01
N SER A 73 13.72 21.04 0.72
CA SER A 73 13.99 19.79 0.02
C SER A 73 14.48 20.02 -1.41
N ILE A 74 13.94 21.05 -2.09
CA ILE A 74 14.42 21.50 -3.40
C ILE A 74 15.84 22.06 -3.27
N TRP A 75 16.10 22.91 -2.27
CA TRP A 75 17.45 23.44 -2.05
C TRP A 75 18.48 22.33 -1.77
N VAL A 76 18.09 21.32 -0.97
CA VAL A 76 18.91 20.15 -0.67
C VAL A 76 19.15 19.32 -1.93
N PHE A 77 18.14 19.19 -2.80
CA PHE A 77 18.28 18.52 -4.08
C PHE A 77 19.26 19.22 -5.03
N GLU A 78 19.18 20.55 -5.12
CA GLU A 78 20.01 21.37 -6.02
C GLU A 78 21.46 21.54 -5.57
N ASN A 79 21.72 21.44 -4.26
CA ASN A 79 23.03 21.70 -3.68
C ASN A 79 23.70 20.46 -3.09
N GLN A 80 22.94 19.39 -2.83
CA GLN A 80 23.42 18.10 -2.34
C GLN A 80 24.45 18.21 -1.21
N PRO A 81 24.13 18.88 -0.08
CA PRO A 81 25.09 19.05 0.99
C PRO A 81 25.49 17.69 1.59
N GLY A 82 26.71 17.66 2.13
CA GLY A 82 27.25 16.51 2.85
C GLY A 82 26.37 16.07 4.02
N ALA A 83 25.88 17.05 4.79
CA ALA A 83 24.99 16.87 5.92
C ALA A 83 24.08 18.09 6.18
N LEU A 84 23.01 17.90 6.94
CA LEU A 84 22.11 18.96 7.44
C LEU A 84 22.08 18.93 8.97
N SER A 85 22.45 20.03 9.62
CA SER A 85 22.31 20.25 11.06
C SER A 85 20.99 20.96 11.37
N LEU A 86 19.98 20.22 11.82
CA LEU A 86 18.65 20.75 12.09
C LEU A 86 18.59 21.30 13.52
N THR A 87 18.63 22.63 13.65
CA THR A 87 18.68 23.30 14.96
C THR A 87 17.28 23.63 15.46
N SER A 88 16.92 23.08 16.63
CA SER A 88 15.59 23.27 17.25
C SER A 88 14.41 22.79 16.39
N TRP A 89 14.63 21.79 15.53
CA TRP A 89 13.56 21.15 14.77
C TRP A 89 12.79 20.14 15.61
N ASN A 90 11.47 20.04 15.40
CA ASN A 90 10.64 19.02 15.99
C ASN A 90 10.80 17.67 15.24
N PRO A 91 10.71 16.52 15.93
CA PRO A 91 10.95 15.21 15.33
C PRO A 91 10.09 14.90 14.09
N ASP A 92 8.85 15.39 14.04
CA ASP A 92 7.93 15.15 12.92
C ASP A 92 8.38 15.93 11.68
N SER A 93 8.83 17.18 11.83
CA SER A 93 9.39 18.00 10.75
C SER A 93 10.73 17.47 10.27
N ILE A 94 11.58 16.94 11.16
CA ILE A 94 12.81 16.23 10.78
C ILE A 94 12.46 15.00 9.93
N SER A 95 11.47 14.21 10.36
CA SER A 95 11.03 13.03 9.61
C SER A 95 10.46 13.40 8.24
N LEU A 96 9.65 14.46 8.15
CA LEU A 96 9.10 14.96 6.88
C LEU A 96 10.19 15.42 5.91
N LEU A 97 11.19 16.18 6.39
CA LEU A 97 12.33 16.59 5.56
C LEU A 97 13.16 15.38 5.12
N LYS A 98 13.47 14.46 6.03
CA LYS A 98 14.16 13.21 5.70
C LYS A 98 13.43 12.46 4.60
N ASN A 99 12.11 12.30 4.71
CA ASN A 99 11.31 11.63 3.69
C ASN A 99 11.31 12.34 2.32
N ALA A 100 11.37 13.68 2.31
CA ALA A 100 11.46 14.46 1.08
C ALA A 100 12.85 14.34 0.43
N CYS A 101 13.90 14.22 1.24
CA CYS A 101 15.28 13.99 0.76
C CYS A 101 15.53 12.52 0.37
N ASP A 102 14.81 11.57 0.98
CA ASP A 102 14.97 10.13 0.73
C ASP A 102 14.51 9.70 -0.68
N THR A 103 13.83 10.58 -1.44
CA THR A 103 13.41 10.34 -2.83
C THR A 103 14.46 10.72 -3.88
N LEU A 104 15.64 11.20 -3.45
CA LEU A 104 16.69 11.70 -4.35
C LEU A 104 17.73 10.62 -4.67
N ALA A 105 18.12 10.52 -5.95
CA ALA A 105 18.83 9.36 -6.48
C ALA A 105 20.38 9.40 -6.42
N ILE A 106 20.99 10.54 -6.08
CA ILE A 106 22.42 10.76 -6.39
C ILE A 106 23.33 10.69 -5.14
N ILE A 107 23.03 11.40 -4.04
CA ILE A 107 23.58 11.20 -2.68
C ILE A 107 22.65 11.92 -1.68
N GLN A 108 22.37 11.32 -0.52
CA GLN A 108 21.53 11.91 0.54
C GLN A 108 22.38 12.63 1.59
N PRO A 109 21.92 13.78 2.15
CA PRO A 109 22.60 14.42 3.26
C PRO A 109 22.48 13.59 4.54
N ILE A 110 23.55 13.56 5.33
CA ILE A 110 23.51 13.01 6.69
C ILE A 110 22.76 14.00 7.60
N PHE A 111 21.82 13.53 8.42
CA PHE A 111 21.09 14.40 9.34
C PHE A 111 21.81 14.51 10.68
N TYR A 112 22.02 15.74 11.14
CA TYR A 112 22.68 16.14 12.37
C TYR A 112 21.64 16.89 13.23
N SER A 113 21.49 16.58 14.52
CA SER A 113 20.45 17.21 15.35
C SER A 113 20.91 17.51 16.78
N ASN A 114 20.63 18.72 17.28
CA ASN A 114 20.91 19.13 18.66
C ASN A 114 19.76 18.70 19.57
N ALA A 115 19.89 17.53 20.21
CA ALA A 115 18.80 16.95 20.99
C ALA A 115 18.56 17.59 22.38
N PHE A 116 19.49 18.39 22.91
CA PHE A 116 19.50 18.73 24.35
C PHE A 116 19.11 20.17 24.73
N GLU A 117 19.02 21.12 23.80
CA GLU A 117 18.74 22.53 24.18
C GLU A 117 17.24 22.86 24.44
N LEU A 118 16.33 21.89 24.36
CA LEU A 118 14.86 22.14 24.42
C LEU A 118 14.15 21.67 25.69
N LEU A 119 14.85 21.14 26.69
CA LEU A 119 14.20 20.59 27.90
C LEU A 119 13.98 21.59 29.03
N ASN A 120 13.71 22.86 28.71
CA ASN A 120 13.16 23.81 29.68
C ASN A 120 11.66 23.52 29.92
N LEU A 121 11.35 22.30 30.38
CA LEU A 121 9.98 21.81 30.58
C LEU A 121 9.53 22.11 32.02
N PRO A 122 8.37 22.78 32.20
CA PRO A 122 7.71 22.86 33.50
C PRO A 122 7.21 21.48 33.93
N GLU A 123 7.16 21.26 35.25
CA GLU A 123 6.69 20.04 35.89
C GLU A 123 5.27 19.66 35.41
N TYR A 124 5.12 18.45 34.87
CA TYR A 124 3.82 17.84 34.64
C TYR A 124 3.80 16.42 35.21
N ASN A 125 2.95 16.23 36.22
CA ASN A 125 2.88 15.10 37.16
C ASN A 125 2.32 13.78 36.57
N TYR A 126 2.80 13.33 35.42
CA TYR A 126 2.40 12.01 34.87
C TYR A 126 3.60 11.07 34.64
N TRP A 127 4.73 11.38 35.25
CA TRP A 127 6.04 10.83 34.88
C TRP A 127 6.76 10.12 36.03
N GLU A 128 6.04 9.72 37.08
CA GLU A 128 6.64 9.09 38.28
C GLU A 128 6.71 7.55 38.28
N GLU A 129 6.37 6.86 37.19
CA GLU A 129 6.56 5.39 37.18
C GLU A 129 7.59 4.94 36.14
N GLU A 130 8.75 4.57 36.71
CA GLU A 130 9.91 3.85 36.18
C GLU A 130 10.77 4.53 35.10
N SER A 131 11.94 4.99 35.56
CA SER A 131 13.09 5.51 34.81
C SER A 131 13.70 4.57 33.77
N LYS A 132 13.29 3.29 33.70
CA LYS A 132 13.85 2.30 32.76
C LYS A 132 13.23 2.30 31.36
N ASN A 133 12.14 3.05 31.14
CA ASN A 133 11.45 3.07 29.84
C ASN A 133 11.66 4.35 29.01
N ARG A 134 12.42 5.34 29.51
CA ARG A 134 12.66 6.60 28.77
C ARG A 134 13.86 6.57 27.85
N GLU A 135 14.92 5.84 28.17
CA GLU A 135 16.09 5.71 27.27
C GLU A 135 15.81 4.77 26.08
N PHE A 136 14.99 3.73 26.28
CA PHE A 136 14.75 2.70 25.26
C PHE A 136 13.81 3.12 24.12
N GLN A 137 12.88 4.04 24.35
CA GLN A 137 11.91 4.48 23.33
C GLN A 137 12.52 5.54 22.39
N PHE A 138 13.43 6.39 22.90
CA PHE A 138 14.11 7.41 22.11
C PHE A 138 15.20 6.79 21.20
N LEU A 139 15.98 5.84 21.75
CA LEU A 139 17.01 5.11 20.98
C LEU A 139 16.43 4.23 19.86
N ARG A 140 15.20 3.73 20.00
CA ARG A 140 14.54 2.93 18.96
C ARG A 140 14.19 3.69 17.69
N VAL A 141 14.05 5.02 17.76
CA VAL A 141 13.81 5.86 16.58
C VAL A 141 15.07 5.97 15.72
N PHE A 142 16.26 5.86 16.34
CA PHE A 142 17.56 5.97 15.68
C PHE A 142 18.22 4.62 15.37
N GLN A 143 17.68 3.50 15.89
CA GLN A 143 18.21 2.15 15.67
C GLN A 143 17.92 1.56 14.26
N LYS A 144 17.13 2.22 13.42
CA LYS A 144 16.85 1.74 12.05
C LYS A 144 17.09 2.86 11.02
N GLY A 145 18.35 3.00 10.64
CA GLY A 145 18.76 3.74 9.44
C GLY A 145 19.47 5.06 9.75
N HIS A 146 20.79 4.93 9.82
CA HIS A 146 21.84 5.94 9.58
C HIS A 146 22.09 7.00 10.66
N PHE A 147 23.40 7.24 10.81
CA PHE A 147 24.10 8.19 11.68
C PHE A 147 23.31 9.49 11.92
N GLY A 148 23.00 9.76 13.19
CA GLY A 148 22.72 11.10 13.66
C GLY A 148 23.96 11.56 14.41
N LEU A 149 24.77 12.41 13.79
CA LEU A 149 25.82 13.11 14.53
C LEU A 149 25.11 14.11 15.46
N VAL A 150 25.39 14.01 16.75
CA VAL A 150 24.77 14.85 17.78
C VAL A 150 25.76 15.93 18.18
N ASP A 151 25.34 17.19 18.08
CA ASP A 151 26.07 18.32 18.65
C ASP A 151 25.79 18.47 20.12
N PHE A 152 26.83 18.87 20.82
CA PHE A 152 26.69 19.43 22.16
C PHE A 152 27.11 20.89 22.05
N ALA A 153 26.19 21.69 21.52
CA ALA A 153 26.32 23.14 21.59
C ALA A 153 26.09 23.56 23.06
N GLN A 154 27.18 23.52 23.81
CA GLN A 154 27.55 24.23 25.03
C GLN A 154 28.67 23.40 25.67
N SER A 155 29.73 24.05 26.14
CA SER A 155 30.88 23.41 26.78
C SER A 155 30.40 22.35 27.78
N ILE A 156 30.50 21.06 27.41
CA ILE A 156 30.04 19.97 28.26
C ILE A 156 30.92 20.00 29.51
N SER A 157 30.35 20.30 30.68
CA SER A 157 31.07 20.06 31.93
C SER A 157 31.31 18.56 32.05
N LEU A 158 32.56 18.14 32.24
CA LEU A 158 32.96 16.73 32.36
C LEU A 158 32.47 16.10 33.67
N THR A 159 31.15 15.91 33.80
CA THR A 159 30.50 15.16 34.88
C THR A 159 30.41 13.68 34.51
N GLU A 160 30.32 12.79 35.51
CA GLU A 160 30.16 11.34 35.28
C GLU A 160 28.96 10.99 34.39
N SER A 161 27.86 11.75 34.48
CA SER A 161 26.69 11.53 33.63
C SER A 161 26.97 11.81 32.16
N ASN A 162 27.77 12.83 31.87
CA ASN A 162 28.10 13.24 30.51
C ASN A 162 29.10 12.25 29.90
N LEU A 163 30.06 11.75 30.69
CA LEU A 163 30.98 10.71 30.27
C LEU A 163 30.26 9.39 29.97
N SER A 164 29.33 8.96 30.85
CA SER A 164 28.53 7.75 30.63
C SER A 164 27.61 7.87 29.41
N TRP A 165 27.06 9.05 29.15
CA TRP A 165 26.25 9.34 27.98
C TRP A 165 27.10 9.32 26.69
N MET A 166 28.31 9.90 26.71
CA MET A 166 29.28 9.84 25.60
C MET A 166 29.72 8.40 25.30
N ASP A 167 30.00 7.59 26.33
CA ASP A 167 30.32 6.16 26.19
C ASP A 167 29.16 5.35 25.61
N SER A 168 27.92 5.70 25.97
CA SER A 168 26.72 5.07 25.42
C SER A 168 26.52 5.39 23.94
N VAL A 169 26.74 6.65 23.52
CA VAL A 169 26.71 7.03 22.10
C VAL A 169 27.83 6.35 21.31
N ARG A 170 29.03 6.29 21.88
CA ARG A 170 30.17 5.55 21.32
C ARG A 170 29.83 4.09 21.07
N HIS A 171 29.23 3.41 22.07
CA HIS A 171 28.90 1.99 21.98
C HIS A 171 27.76 1.68 20.99
N HIS A 172 26.73 2.53 20.92
CA HIS A 172 25.50 2.22 20.16
C HIS A 172 25.46 2.81 18.76
N MET A 173 26.12 3.93 18.53
CA MET A 173 26.10 4.66 17.25
C MET A 173 27.45 4.59 16.52
N GLY A 174 28.51 4.12 17.19
CA GLY A 174 29.86 4.05 16.62
C GLY A 174 30.50 5.42 16.39
N ILE A 175 29.99 6.47 17.03
CA ILE A 175 30.47 7.86 16.95
C ILE A 175 31.28 8.16 18.21
N GLU A 176 32.56 8.48 18.07
CA GLU A 176 33.38 8.91 19.19
C GLU A 176 33.34 10.43 19.31
N ILE A 177 32.70 10.94 20.36
CA ILE A 177 32.45 12.36 20.58
C ILE A 177 33.39 12.84 21.68
N ILE A 178 34.32 13.74 21.37
CA ILE A 178 35.15 14.39 22.38
C ILE A 178 35.16 15.91 22.14
N PRO A 179 34.57 16.71 23.05
CA PRO A 179 34.71 18.17 22.99
C PRO A 179 36.08 18.57 23.53
N LYS A 180 37.13 18.56 22.69
CA LYS A 180 38.45 19.07 23.08
C LYS A 180 38.62 20.50 22.55
N THR A 181 38.82 21.46 23.46
CA THR A 181 39.22 22.84 23.12
C THR A 181 40.73 22.93 23.26
N PHE A 182 41.45 23.15 22.17
CA PHE A 182 42.89 23.35 22.20
C PHE A 182 43.21 24.77 22.70
N ASN A 183 44.08 24.91 23.71
CA ASN A 183 44.52 26.20 24.27
C ASN A 183 46.06 26.20 24.39
N ASP A 184 46.68 27.33 24.06
CA ASP A 184 48.09 27.47 23.65
C ASP A 184 49.16 27.19 24.74
N GLN A 185 48.76 26.79 25.96
CA GLN A 185 49.69 26.71 27.09
C GLN A 185 50.40 25.36 27.27
N ASN A 186 49.97 24.26 26.60
CA ASN A 186 50.60 22.93 26.71
C ASN A 186 50.58 22.13 25.39
N ALA A 187 51.03 22.74 24.29
CA ALA A 187 50.91 22.18 22.94
C ALA A 187 51.57 20.79 22.72
N VAL A 188 52.62 20.42 23.45
CA VAL A 188 53.37 19.17 23.20
C VAL A 188 52.68 17.94 23.82
N ASP A 189 52.26 18.00 25.09
CA ASP A 189 51.54 16.89 25.74
C ASP A 189 50.13 16.68 25.14
N GLU A 190 49.52 17.74 24.60
CA GLU A 190 48.22 17.67 23.96
C GLU A 190 48.24 16.99 22.59
N ILE A 191 49.38 17.02 21.88
CA ILE A 191 49.59 16.40 20.56
C ILE A 191 49.70 14.86 20.68
N ASP A 192 50.50 14.34 21.61
CA ASP A 192 50.62 12.88 21.80
C ASP A 192 49.30 12.26 22.30
N ALA A 193 48.58 12.97 23.16
CA ALA A 193 47.23 12.58 23.58
C ALA A 193 46.24 12.61 22.40
N PHE A 194 46.38 13.57 21.48
CA PHE A 194 45.55 13.66 20.29
C PHE A 194 45.85 12.55 19.28
N ILE A 195 47.12 12.22 19.05
CA ILE A 195 47.55 11.14 18.15
C ILE A 195 47.07 9.78 18.68
N ASN A 196 47.27 9.49 19.96
CA ASN A 196 46.80 8.25 20.58
C ASN A 196 45.27 8.13 20.57
N PHE A 197 44.56 9.26 20.69
CA PHE A 197 43.11 9.32 20.60
C PHE A 197 42.60 9.01 19.20
N ILE A 198 43.13 9.67 18.17
CA ILE A 198 42.71 9.42 16.79
C ILE A 198 42.95 7.94 16.43
N LYS A 199 44.07 7.35 16.88
CA LYS A 199 44.37 5.91 16.74
C LYS A 199 43.33 4.98 17.37
N ALA A 200 42.62 5.42 18.40
CA ALA A 200 41.58 4.64 19.06
C ALA A 200 40.20 4.78 18.41
N SER A 201 40.04 5.76 17.51
CA SER A 201 38.78 6.05 16.81
C SER A 201 38.71 5.34 15.46
N ASN A 202 37.57 4.70 15.15
CA ASN A 202 37.46 3.82 13.98
C ASN A 202 36.69 4.41 12.79
N ASN A 203 35.95 5.53 12.97
CA ASN A 203 34.97 5.98 11.97
C ASN A 203 34.98 7.49 11.68
N SER A 204 34.82 8.34 12.70
CA SER A 204 34.78 9.80 12.55
C SER A 204 35.09 10.50 13.88
N THR A 205 35.60 11.73 13.81
CA THR A 205 36.02 12.56 14.95
C THR A 205 35.62 14.02 14.73
N LEU A 206 34.97 14.64 15.72
CA LEU A 206 34.59 16.06 15.73
C LEU A 206 35.63 16.92 16.46
N LEU A 207 36.06 18.02 15.84
CA LEU A 207 37.04 18.97 16.35
C LEU A 207 36.43 20.38 16.40
N ASN A 208 36.59 21.06 17.55
CA ASN A 208 36.15 22.45 17.71
C ASN A 208 37.37 23.38 17.63
N ILE A 209 37.62 23.94 16.44
CA ILE A 209 38.82 24.72 16.12
C ILE A 209 38.40 26.17 15.91
N THR A 210 38.07 26.85 17.00
CA THR A 210 37.57 28.25 16.96
C THR A 210 38.68 29.29 17.03
N GLN A 211 39.91 28.88 17.35
CA GLN A 211 41.06 29.78 17.61
C GLN A 211 42.24 29.61 16.64
N PHE A 212 42.27 28.58 15.80
CA PHE A 212 43.37 28.35 14.85
C PHE A 212 42.90 28.65 13.43
N ASP A 213 43.62 29.51 12.72
CA ASP A 213 43.28 29.91 11.35
C ASP A 213 43.47 28.75 10.33
N SER A 214 44.36 27.80 10.63
CA SER A 214 44.57 26.56 9.86
C SER A 214 45.21 25.48 10.73
N VAL A 215 44.68 24.24 10.70
CA VAL A 215 45.30 23.06 11.32
C VAL A 215 45.55 22.02 10.25
N ASP A 216 46.77 21.48 10.19
CA ASP A 216 47.15 20.43 9.22
C ASP A 216 46.76 19.03 9.73
N LEU A 217 45.48 18.72 9.59
CA LEU A 217 44.87 17.42 9.91
C LEU A 217 45.40 16.28 9.04
N ASN A 218 45.89 16.56 7.84
CA ASN A 218 46.50 15.54 6.97
C ASN A 218 47.79 15.01 7.60
N ASN A 219 48.65 15.88 8.12
CA ASN A 219 49.86 15.44 8.82
C ASN A 219 49.52 14.58 10.06
N TYR A 220 48.49 14.96 10.83
CA TYR A 220 48.02 14.13 11.94
C TYR A 220 47.48 12.78 11.48
N ARG A 221 46.78 12.74 10.34
CA ARG A 221 46.29 11.51 9.72
C ARG A 221 47.43 10.56 9.35
N GLU A 222 48.50 11.09 8.73
CA GLU A 222 49.69 10.30 8.35
C GLU A 222 50.44 9.75 9.57
N ILE A 223 50.61 10.56 10.62
CA ILE A 223 51.29 10.14 11.86
C ILE A 223 50.46 9.11 12.65
N SER A 224 49.13 9.14 12.51
CA SER A 224 48.20 8.30 13.28
C SER A 224 47.67 7.07 12.54
N ASP A 225 47.91 6.92 11.23
CA ASP A 225 47.30 5.87 10.39
C ASP A 225 45.77 5.84 10.49
N TYR A 226 45.15 7.03 10.46
CA TYR A 226 43.70 7.19 10.68
C TYR A 226 42.91 7.25 9.37
N GLU A 227 41.96 6.32 9.21
CA GLU A 227 41.10 6.26 8.01
C GLU A 227 39.72 6.91 8.19
N GLY A 228 39.37 7.39 9.39
CA GLY A 228 38.04 7.98 9.66
C GLY A 228 37.87 9.43 9.20
N LEU A 229 36.67 9.99 9.34
CA LEU A 229 36.38 11.36 8.89
C LEU A 229 36.68 12.41 9.98
N PHE A 230 37.25 13.56 9.61
CA PHE A 230 37.39 14.74 10.47
C PHE A 230 36.26 15.73 10.21
N ILE A 231 35.52 16.04 11.27
CA ILE A 231 34.45 17.04 11.25
C ILE A 231 34.96 18.25 12.02
N VAL A 232 34.94 19.44 11.44
CA VAL A 232 35.51 20.66 12.04
C VAL A 232 34.46 21.75 12.11
N ARG A 233 34.34 22.38 13.28
CA ARG A 233 33.60 23.65 13.44
C ARG A 233 34.58 24.82 13.40
N THR A 234 34.38 25.75 12.46
CA THR A 234 35.26 26.90 12.20
C THR A 234 34.46 28.17 11.88
N LYS A 235 35.14 29.32 11.77
CA LYS A 235 34.55 30.59 11.28
C LYS A 235 34.40 30.53 9.75
N GLU A 236 33.33 31.12 9.22
CA GLU A 236 33.00 31.10 7.79
C GLU A 236 34.14 31.64 6.90
N SER A 237 34.85 32.68 7.35
CA SER A 237 36.01 33.25 6.64
C SER A 237 37.17 32.27 6.42
N ASN A 238 37.18 31.13 7.13
CA ASN A 238 38.30 30.19 7.19
C ASN A 238 37.93 28.80 6.61
N LEU A 239 36.76 28.63 5.98
CA LEU A 239 36.31 27.34 5.44
C LEU A 239 37.34 26.71 4.49
N ASN A 240 37.82 27.45 3.48
CA ASN A 240 38.79 26.97 2.50
C ASN A 240 40.14 26.59 3.13
N ALA A 241 40.60 27.35 4.13
CA ALA A 241 41.83 27.05 4.85
C ALA A 241 41.75 25.73 5.64
N GLN A 242 40.58 25.42 6.21
CA GLN A 242 40.35 24.18 6.96
C GLN A 242 40.17 22.96 6.05
N LEU A 243 39.50 23.11 4.91
CA LEU A 243 39.43 22.06 3.88
C LEU A 243 40.83 21.70 3.37
N ASN A 244 41.64 22.71 3.06
CA ASN A 244 43.03 22.51 2.64
C ASN A 244 43.91 21.88 3.75
N GLY A 245 43.53 22.07 5.02
CA GLY A 245 44.15 21.41 6.16
C GLY A 245 43.77 19.93 6.34
N GLY A 246 42.80 19.39 5.59
CA GLY A 246 42.39 17.97 5.67
C GLY A 246 41.12 17.70 6.48
N ALA A 247 40.30 18.72 6.73
CA ALA A 247 38.95 18.54 7.27
C ALA A 247 38.02 17.93 6.19
N ASP A 248 37.19 16.96 6.57
CA ASP A 248 36.24 16.30 5.65
C ASP A 248 34.82 16.88 5.75
N TYR A 249 34.43 17.44 6.91
CA TYR A 249 33.13 18.09 7.08
C TYR A 249 33.25 19.41 7.84
N LEU A 250 32.56 20.46 7.39
CA LEU A 250 32.56 21.79 7.98
C LEU A 250 31.14 22.31 8.24
N PHE A 251 30.90 22.90 9.40
CA PHE A 251 29.62 23.54 9.73
C PHE A 251 29.46 24.90 9.02
N LYS A 252 28.31 25.11 8.38
CA LYS A 252 27.94 26.38 7.76
C LYS A 252 26.43 26.64 7.89
N PRO A 253 25.96 27.84 8.28
CA PRO A 253 24.53 28.20 8.26
C PRO A 253 23.90 28.14 6.87
N ILE A 254 22.61 27.83 6.79
CA ILE A 254 21.86 27.88 5.53
C ILE A 254 21.59 29.33 5.10
N ASP A 255 22.04 29.70 3.90
CA ASP A 255 21.68 30.98 3.24
C ASP A 255 20.86 30.71 1.96
N LYS A 256 19.82 31.53 1.74
CA LYS A 256 18.97 31.48 0.55
C LYS A 256 19.72 31.88 -0.72
N ASN A 257 20.83 32.62 -0.61
CA ASN A 257 21.60 33.16 -1.73
C ASN A 257 23.00 32.53 -1.88
N ASP A 258 23.24 31.37 -1.28
CA ASP A 258 24.54 30.69 -1.38
C ASP A 258 24.96 30.54 -2.84
N SER A 259 25.96 31.33 -3.24
CA SER A 259 26.49 31.38 -4.60
C SER A 259 27.99 31.15 -4.58
N TYR A 260 28.50 30.62 -5.69
CA TYR A 260 29.91 30.30 -5.98
C TYR A 260 30.92 31.43 -5.69
N SER A 261 30.45 32.66 -5.45
CA SER A 261 31.28 33.86 -5.28
C SER A 261 32.21 33.86 -4.06
N SER A 262 31.99 32.95 -3.10
CA SER A 262 32.88 32.74 -1.94
C SER A 262 33.91 31.61 -2.15
N TRP A 263 33.83 30.89 -3.28
CA TRP A 263 34.72 29.80 -3.62
C TRP A 263 35.73 30.23 -4.69
N ASP A 264 37.04 30.10 -4.39
CA ASP A 264 38.11 30.31 -5.35
C ASP A 264 38.64 28.95 -5.84
N VAL A 265 38.17 28.56 -7.04
CA VAL A 265 38.52 27.30 -7.72
C VAL A 265 40.03 27.14 -7.90
N ASN A 266 40.78 28.25 -7.93
CA ASN A 266 42.22 28.22 -8.16
C ASN A 266 43.04 27.72 -6.94
N GLN A 267 42.39 27.41 -5.82
CA GLN A 267 43.03 26.87 -4.60
C GLN A 267 42.70 25.39 -4.33
N ALA A 268 41.93 24.70 -5.18
CA ALA A 268 41.65 23.28 -5.01
C ALA A 268 42.93 22.45 -5.19
N SER A 269 43.43 21.88 -4.09
CA SER A 269 44.64 21.03 -4.06
C SER A 269 44.28 19.54 -4.17
N ASP A 270 45.23 18.67 -4.52
CA ASP A 270 45.06 17.19 -4.51
C ASP A 270 44.51 16.63 -3.18
N LEU A 271 44.65 17.40 -2.08
CA LEU A 271 44.17 17.05 -0.75
C LEU A 271 42.64 17.07 -0.65
N TYR A 272 41.98 17.95 -1.42
CA TYR A 272 40.53 18.08 -1.47
C TYR A 272 39.88 16.84 -2.10
N GLN A 273 40.42 16.36 -3.23
CA GLN A 273 39.91 15.15 -3.90
C GLN A 273 39.99 13.92 -3.00
N LYS A 274 41.09 13.75 -2.26
CA LYS A 274 41.25 12.65 -1.29
C LYS A 274 40.23 12.69 -0.17
N SER A 275 39.80 13.89 0.26
CA SER A 275 38.77 14.04 1.29
C SER A 275 37.39 13.69 0.74
N THR A 276 37.06 14.15 -0.47
CA THR A 276 35.84 13.75 -1.19
C THR A 276 35.76 12.23 -1.34
N GLU A 277 36.85 11.56 -1.77
CA GLU A 277 36.90 10.09 -1.89
C GLU A 277 36.62 9.38 -0.56
N ARG A 278 37.18 9.85 0.56
CA ARG A 278 36.91 9.27 1.89
C ARG A 278 35.45 9.40 2.29
N ILE A 279 34.84 10.57 2.06
CA ILE A 279 33.42 10.81 2.34
C ILE A 279 32.55 9.83 1.55
N LEU A 280 32.82 9.68 0.25
CA LEU A 280 32.06 8.80 -0.64
C LEU A 280 32.24 7.32 -0.27
N ASN A 281 33.47 6.87 0.02
CA ASN A 281 33.74 5.51 0.46
C ASN A 281 33.03 5.17 1.78
N HIS A 282 33.00 6.12 2.72
CA HIS A 282 32.28 5.93 3.99
C HIS A 282 30.77 5.82 3.77
N LYS A 283 30.18 6.64 2.88
CA LYS A 283 28.76 6.56 2.49
C LYS A 283 28.42 5.22 1.80
N SER A 284 29.31 4.69 0.97
CA SER A 284 29.11 3.41 0.27
C SER A 284 29.03 2.20 1.22
N LYS A 285 29.94 2.10 2.20
CA LYS A 285 29.92 1.03 3.23
C LYS A 285 28.60 0.96 4.00
N ILE A 286 27.94 2.10 4.19
CA ILE A 286 26.65 2.21 4.85
C ILE A 286 25.51 1.59 4.01
N LEU A 287 25.57 1.73 2.68
CA LEU A 287 24.62 1.10 1.75
C LEU A 287 24.79 -0.42 1.71
N GLU A 288 26.02 -0.92 1.85
CA GLU A 288 26.29 -2.37 1.90
C GLU A 288 25.67 -3.07 3.12
N MET A 289 25.46 -2.38 4.25
CA MET A 289 24.75 -2.95 5.40
C MET A 289 23.28 -3.32 5.10
N LYS A 290 22.61 -2.64 4.15
CA LYS A 290 21.27 -3.03 3.68
C LYS A 290 21.28 -4.36 2.93
N ARG A 291 22.37 -4.71 2.24
CA ARG A 291 22.52 -6.03 1.57
C ARG A 291 22.51 -7.19 2.56
N LYS A 292 23.05 -7.00 3.77
CA LYS A 292 23.06 -8.04 4.82
C LYS A 292 21.65 -8.38 5.35
N GLN A 293 20.69 -7.45 5.30
CA GLN A 293 19.29 -7.71 5.67
C GLN A 293 18.58 -8.60 4.64
N HIS A 294 18.88 -8.44 3.35
CA HIS A 294 18.30 -9.31 2.32
C HIS A 294 18.76 -10.76 2.44
N LEU A 295 20.00 -11.02 2.89
CA LEU A 295 20.55 -12.38 3.01
C LEU A 295 19.74 -13.31 3.92
N GLU A 296 19.19 -12.82 5.05
CA GLU A 296 18.34 -13.65 5.92
C GLU A 296 17.02 -14.03 5.25
N SER A 297 16.40 -13.08 4.56
CA SER A 297 15.18 -13.29 3.78
C SER A 297 15.41 -14.22 2.59
N GLU A 298 16.60 -14.17 1.97
CA GLU A 298 17.04 -15.10 0.93
C GLU A 298 17.18 -16.53 1.44
N ILE A 299 17.87 -16.72 2.58
CA ILE A 299 17.96 -18.04 3.23
C ILE A 299 16.55 -18.58 3.51
N LYS A 300 15.64 -17.73 4.00
CA LYS A 300 14.26 -18.15 4.30
C LYS A 300 13.49 -18.49 3.03
N PHE A 301 13.61 -17.71 1.96
CA PHE A 301 13.04 -18.01 0.65
C PHE A 301 13.49 -19.38 0.15
N THR A 302 14.79 -19.68 0.19
CA THR A 302 15.34 -20.97 -0.23
C THR A 302 14.76 -22.11 0.63
N GLN A 303 14.74 -21.97 1.95
CA GLN A 303 14.18 -23.00 2.84
C GLN A 303 12.70 -23.29 2.56
N LEU A 304 11.89 -22.26 2.35
CA LEU A 304 10.45 -22.41 2.10
C LEU A 304 10.18 -23.05 0.74
N ASN A 305 10.91 -22.65 -0.30
CA ASN A 305 10.80 -23.25 -1.62
C ASN A 305 11.29 -24.70 -1.63
N LEU A 306 12.35 -25.04 -0.89
CA LEU A 306 12.76 -26.43 -0.71
C LEU A 306 11.66 -27.25 0.00
N ALA A 307 11.03 -26.70 1.04
CA ALA A 307 9.93 -27.37 1.73
C ALA A 307 8.69 -27.56 0.83
N HIS A 308 8.34 -26.57 0.02
CA HIS A 308 7.25 -26.65 -0.95
C HIS A 308 7.49 -27.71 -2.02
N ASN A 309 8.68 -27.68 -2.64
CA ASN A 309 9.05 -28.60 -3.73
C ASN A 309 9.40 -30.02 -3.28
N SER A 310 9.57 -30.26 -1.98
CA SER A 310 9.88 -31.61 -1.45
C SER A 310 8.67 -32.36 -0.90
N ILE A 311 7.51 -31.72 -0.78
CA ILE A 311 6.26 -32.40 -0.43
C ILE A 311 5.72 -33.08 -1.68
N SER A 312 5.55 -34.41 -1.61
CA SER A 312 5.21 -35.25 -2.77
C SER A 312 3.95 -36.04 -2.51
N LEU A 313 2.92 -35.84 -3.34
CA LEU A 313 1.77 -36.73 -3.36
C LEU A 313 2.15 -37.99 -4.14
N LEU A 314 2.31 -39.14 -3.48
CA LEU A 314 2.80 -40.35 -4.14
C LEU A 314 1.67 -41.21 -4.68
N LYS A 315 0.52 -41.21 -4.01
CA LYS A 315 -0.71 -41.90 -4.41
C LYS A 315 -1.94 -41.19 -3.86
N ASP A 316 -2.96 -41.02 -4.69
CA ASP A 316 -4.29 -40.60 -4.26
C ASP A 316 -5.42 -41.46 -4.87
N GLU A 317 -5.41 -42.78 -4.61
CA GLU A 317 -6.41 -43.71 -5.16
C GLU A 317 -7.86 -43.37 -4.78
N SER A 318 -8.06 -42.59 -3.70
CA SER A 318 -9.38 -42.17 -3.23
C SER A 318 -9.79 -40.77 -3.72
N ASN A 319 -8.97 -40.07 -4.52
CA ASN A 319 -9.16 -38.68 -4.94
C ASN A 319 -9.49 -37.76 -3.75
N LEU A 320 -8.69 -37.85 -2.68
CA LEU A 320 -8.82 -37.03 -1.49
C LEU A 320 -8.36 -35.59 -1.71
N ILE A 321 -7.29 -35.39 -2.47
CA ILE A 321 -6.68 -34.09 -2.67
C ILE A 321 -7.30 -33.44 -3.92
N PRO A 322 -7.84 -32.21 -3.82
CA PRO A 322 -7.83 -31.33 -2.65
C PRO A 322 -8.90 -31.64 -1.59
N LEU A 323 -8.52 -31.54 -0.31
CA LEU A 323 -9.42 -31.64 0.83
C LEU A 323 -10.37 -30.44 0.89
N THR A 324 -11.65 -30.68 0.61
CA THR A 324 -12.71 -29.64 0.65
C THR A 324 -13.50 -29.61 1.97
N SER A 325 -13.46 -30.73 2.70
CA SER A 325 -14.15 -30.94 3.98
C SER A 325 -13.22 -30.75 5.17
N LYS A 326 -13.79 -30.59 6.37
CA LYS A 326 -13.01 -30.48 7.60
C LYS A 326 -12.16 -31.73 7.82
N PHE A 327 -10.89 -31.54 8.16
CA PHE A 327 -9.95 -32.62 8.41
C PHE A 327 -9.13 -32.40 9.69
N VAL A 328 -8.57 -33.49 10.20
CA VAL A 328 -7.74 -33.50 11.41
C VAL A 328 -6.36 -34.02 11.05
N ILE A 329 -5.32 -33.24 11.35
CA ILE A 329 -3.94 -33.71 11.29
C ILE A 329 -3.58 -34.33 12.64
N TYR A 330 -3.29 -35.62 12.60
CA TYR A 330 -2.77 -36.40 13.71
C TYR A 330 -1.25 -36.43 13.63
N SER A 331 -0.58 -36.09 14.73
CA SER A 331 0.89 -36.13 14.84
C SER A 331 1.31 -36.41 16.28
N ASN A 332 2.50 -36.97 16.48
CA ASN A 332 3.15 -37.05 17.79
C ASN A 332 4.03 -35.82 18.09
N GLN A 333 4.19 -34.91 17.12
CA GLN A 333 4.91 -33.65 17.27
C GLN A 333 3.94 -32.48 17.33
N LYS A 334 4.31 -31.44 18.09
CA LYS A 334 3.55 -30.19 18.16
C LYS A 334 4.03 -29.24 17.07
N PHE A 335 3.11 -28.81 16.21
CA PHE A 335 3.33 -27.70 15.28
C PHE A 335 2.19 -26.69 15.38
N ARG A 336 2.51 -25.44 15.04
CA ARG A 336 1.60 -24.30 15.06
C ARG A 336 1.22 -23.95 13.62
N ILE A 337 -0.08 -23.87 13.37
CA ILE A 337 -0.62 -23.35 12.11
C ILE A 337 -1.28 -22.01 12.45
N ASN A 338 -1.05 -21.00 11.61
CA ASN A 338 -1.69 -19.69 11.73
C ASN A 338 -3.23 -19.83 11.80
N GLN A 339 -3.89 -19.02 12.64
CA GLN A 339 -5.33 -19.10 12.86
C GLN A 339 -6.15 -18.87 11.59
N LYS A 340 -5.76 -17.91 10.72
CA LYS A 340 -6.42 -17.65 9.44
C LYS A 340 -6.28 -18.87 8.52
N VAL A 341 -5.08 -19.42 8.40
CA VAL A 341 -4.81 -20.67 7.65
C VAL A 341 -5.67 -21.81 8.20
N ARG A 342 -5.77 -21.98 9.52
CA ARG A 342 -6.63 -23.01 10.13
C ARG A 342 -8.10 -22.86 9.74
N LYS A 343 -8.65 -21.65 9.85
CA LYS A 343 -10.05 -21.33 9.52
C LYS A 343 -10.34 -21.58 8.03
N GLU A 344 -9.49 -21.07 7.16
CA GLU A 344 -9.67 -21.13 5.69
C GLU A 344 -9.46 -22.53 5.09
N ASN A 345 -8.62 -23.35 5.73
CA ASN A 345 -8.38 -24.74 5.32
C ASN A 345 -9.27 -25.74 6.08
N LYS A 346 -10.09 -25.29 7.02
CA LYS A 346 -10.94 -26.14 7.88
C LYS A 346 -10.14 -27.26 8.56
N VAL A 347 -8.94 -26.94 9.03
CA VAL A 347 -8.01 -27.92 9.63
C VAL A 347 -7.98 -27.80 11.15
N SER A 348 -7.90 -28.95 11.82
CA SER A 348 -7.59 -29.07 13.23
C SER A 348 -6.41 -30.02 13.45
N THR A 349 -5.73 -29.90 14.58
CA THR A 349 -4.54 -30.71 14.89
C THR A 349 -4.75 -31.45 16.20
N GLN A 350 -4.39 -32.73 16.24
CA GLN A 350 -4.48 -33.54 17.45
C GLN A 350 -3.15 -34.26 17.70
N LEU A 351 -2.64 -34.12 18.93
CA LEU A 351 -1.46 -34.83 19.37
C LEU A 351 -1.82 -36.27 19.75
N ILE A 352 -1.27 -37.25 19.05
CA ILE A 352 -1.43 -38.67 19.36
C ILE A 352 -0.08 -39.39 19.29
N ASP A 353 0.10 -40.39 20.14
CA ASP A 353 1.14 -41.39 19.93
C ASP A 353 0.78 -42.21 18.68
N MET A 354 1.73 -42.37 17.76
CA MET A 354 1.55 -43.03 16.46
C MET A 354 1.60 -44.56 16.56
N SER A 355 1.28 -45.11 17.74
CA SER A 355 1.19 -46.56 17.95
C SER A 355 -0.07 -47.15 17.29
N LEU A 356 0.05 -48.40 16.84
CA LEU A 356 -1.04 -49.17 16.22
C LEU A 356 -2.35 -49.12 17.02
N LYS A 357 -2.27 -49.24 18.36
CA LYS A 357 -3.43 -49.20 19.26
C LYS A 357 -4.19 -47.88 19.16
N LYS A 358 -3.47 -46.76 19.10
CA LYS A 358 -4.08 -45.44 19.00
C LYS A 358 -4.66 -45.21 17.61
N LEU A 359 -3.93 -45.56 16.54
CA LEU A 359 -4.40 -45.43 15.16
C LEU A 359 -5.69 -46.22 14.89
N LYS A 360 -5.83 -47.42 15.46
CA LYS A 360 -7.07 -48.22 15.39
C LYS A 360 -8.24 -47.59 16.16
N GLY A 361 -7.95 -46.80 17.21
CA GLY A 361 -8.95 -46.18 18.08
C GLY A 361 -9.44 -44.79 17.64
N VAL A 362 -8.86 -44.19 16.60
CA VAL A 362 -9.29 -42.88 16.10
C VAL A 362 -10.62 -42.99 15.35
N SER A 363 -11.60 -42.18 15.75
CA SER A 363 -12.94 -42.11 15.12
C SER A 363 -12.85 -41.66 13.66
N GLN A 364 -13.52 -42.39 12.76
CA GLN A 364 -13.55 -42.11 11.31
C GLN A 364 -14.69 -41.15 10.91
N SER A 365 -15.06 -40.20 11.77
CA SER A 365 -16.10 -39.22 11.46
C SER A 365 -15.65 -38.15 10.46
N GLN A 366 -14.33 -37.90 10.37
CA GLN A 366 -13.71 -36.88 9.51
C GLN A 366 -12.49 -37.47 8.77
N ILE A 367 -11.99 -36.74 7.76
CA ILE A 367 -10.75 -37.12 7.08
C ILE A 367 -9.58 -36.93 8.05
N GLY A 368 -8.81 -37.98 8.26
CA GLY A 368 -7.61 -37.99 9.09
C GLY A 368 -6.36 -37.97 8.23
N VAL A 369 -5.48 -37.01 8.50
CA VAL A 369 -4.13 -36.90 7.93
C VAL A 369 -3.15 -37.36 9.00
N TYR A 370 -2.44 -38.47 8.76
CA TYR A 370 -1.60 -39.12 9.76
C TYR A 370 -0.12 -38.87 9.45
N LEU A 371 0.54 -38.02 10.21
CA LEU A 371 1.96 -37.67 10.05
C LEU A 371 2.86 -38.66 10.81
N LEU A 372 3.38 -39.66 10.10
CA LEU A 372 4.32 -40.65 10.62
C LEU A 372 5.71 -40.03 10.81
N THR A 373 6.36 -40.37 11.92
CA THR A 373 7.75 -39.99 12.24
C THR A 373 8.69 -41.17 12.18
N ASP A 374 9.99 -40.91 12.26
CA ASP A 374 11.06 -41.92 12.26
C ASP A 374 10.90 -42.96 13.39
N SER A 375 10.22 -42.58 14.48
CA SER A 375 9.91 -43.48 15.60
C SER A 375 8.72 -44.41 15.37
N THR A 376 8.11 -44.42 14.18
CA THR A 376 6.95 -45.26 13.87
C THR A 376 7.39 -46.73 13.81
N THR A 377 6.69 -47.61 14.53
CA THR A 377 7.07 -49.04 14.60
C THR A 377 6.75 -49.78 13.31
N ASP A 378 7.55 -50.81 13.01
CA ASP A 378 7.33 -51.71 11.88
C ASP A 378 5.93 -52.33 11.86
N GLU A 379 5.43 -52.77 13.02
CA GLU A 379 4.07 -53.29 13.18
C GLU A 379 3.01 -52.28 12.70
N THR A 380 3.25 -50.99 12.95
CA THR A 380 2.36 -49.91 12.50
C THR A 380 2.46 -49.68 11.01
N LEU A 381 3.68 -49.66 10.45
CA LEU A 381 3.91 -49.50 9.01
C LEU A 381 3.24 -50.65 8.21
N ASP A 382 3.40 -51.89 8.66
CA ASP A 382 2.81 -53.07 8.03
C ASP A 382 1.28 -53.03 8.05
N TYR A 383 0.69 -52.58 9.16
CA TYR A 383 -0.76 -52.35 9.24
C TYR A 383 -1.24 -51.29 8.23
N LEU A 384 -0.52 -50.18 8.10
CA LEU A 384 -0.88 -49.09 7.18
C LEU A 384 -0.72 -49.49 5.72
N ASN A 385 0.25 -50.35 5.39
CA ASN A 385 0.45 -50.91 4.05
C ASN A 385 -0.73 -51.78 3.60
N GLY A 386 -1.40 -52.45 4.56
CA GLY A 386 -2.56 -53.29 4.32
C GLY A 386 -3.90 -52.54 4.26
N LEU A 387 -3.91 -51.21 4.46
CA LEU A 387 -5.13 -50.43 4.38
C LEU A 387 -5.62 -50.33 2.93
N LYS A 388 -6.84 -50.81 2.70
CA LYS A 388 -7.56 -50.58 1.43
C LYS A 388 -7.90 -49.10 1.26
N ALA A 389 -8.10 -48.68 0.01
CA ALA A 389 -8.55 -47.33 -0.34
C ALA A 389 -9.72 -46.87 0.53
N SER A 390 -9.55 -45.70 1.13
CA SER A 390 -10.51 -45.08 2.04
C SER A 390 -10.50 -43.58 1.83
N ASN A 391 -11.67 -43.01 1.58
CA ASN A 391 -11.87 -41.57 1.47
C ASN A 391 -11.76 -40.81 2.83
N LYS A 392 -11.15 -41.41 3.85
CA LYS A 392 -11.01 -40.81 5.18
C LYS A 392 -9.61 -40.86 5.78
N LYS A 393 -8.63 -41.48 5.10
CA LYS A 393 -7.27 -41.59 5.62
C LYS A 393 -6.26 -41.20 4.55
N LEU A 394 -5.45 -40.20 4.86
CA LEU A 394 -4.23 -39.85 4.14
C LEU A 394 -3.04 -40.18 5.03
N ILE A 395 -2.14 -41.04 4.54
CA ILE A 395 -0.94 -41.43 5.28
C ILE A 395 0.22 -40.57 4.79
N CYS A 396 0.84 -39.85 5.70
CA CYS A 396 1.95 -38.96 5.42
C CYS A 396 3.19 -39.45 6.17
N PHE A 397 4.36 -39.46 5.55
CA PHE A 397 5.59 -39.91 6.19
C PHE A 397 6.77 -38.99 5.87
N SER A 398 7.68 -38.83 6.83
CA SER A 398 8.87 -37.97 6.68
C SER A 398 10.16 -38.73 6.42
N ASN A 399 10.25 -40.01 6.78
CA ASN A 399 11.44 -40.84 6.59
C ASN A 399 11.37 -41.60 5.25
N PRO A 400 12.23 -41.29 4.27
CA PRO A 400 12.27 -42.00 2.98
C PRO A 400 12.38 -43.53 3.12
N ALA A 401 13.02 -44.03 4.17
CA ALA A 401 13.15 -45.47 4.43
C ALA A 401 11.79 -46.18 4.66
N HIS A 402 10.76 -45.45 5.08
CA HIS A 402 9.42 -46.02 5.28
C HIS A 402 8.68 -46.28 3.96
N TYR A 403 9.14 -45.72 2.84
CA TYR A 403 8.44 -45.84 1.56
C TYR A 403 8.22 -47.29 1.13
N ASP A 404 9.23 -48.16 1.22
CA ASP A 404 9.09 -49.56 0.77
C ASP A 404 8.01 -50.33 1.53
N LYS A 405 7.81 -49.98 2.80
CA LYS A 405 6.78 -50.55 3.65
C LYS A 405 5.42 -49.90 3.47
N LEU A 406 5.34 -48.70 2.90
CA LEU A 406 4.08 -47.96 2.73
C LEU A 406 3.60 -47.89 1.28
N LYS A 407 4.42 -48.28 0.29
CA LYS A 407 4.11 -48.08 -1.13
C LYS A 407 2.82 -48.74 -1.63
N LYS A 408 2.20 -49.66 -0.89
CA LYS A 408 0.88 -50.24 -1.24
C LYS A 408 -0.29 -49.54 -0.54
N THR A 409 -0.04 -48.59 0.35
CA THR A 409 -1.07 -47.74 0.94
C THR A 409 -1.74 -46.91 -0.15
N ALA A 410 -3.08 -46.88 -0.13
CA ALA A 410 -3.89 -46.29 -1.19
C ALA A 410 -3.77 -44.76 -1.33
N ASN A 411 -3.66 -44.04 -0.20
CA ASN A 411 -3.46 -42.59 -0.21
C ASN A 411 -2.18 -42.28 0.60
N LEU A 412 -1.12 -41.89 -0.11
CA LEU A 412 0.23 -41.80 0.44
C LEU A 412 0.90 -40.50 0.01
N MET A 413 1.48 -39.80 0.98
CA MET A 413 2.18 -38.54 0.75
C MET A 413 3.51 -38.52 1.50
N PHE A 414 4.56 -38.06 0.85
CA PHE A 414 5.83 -37.76 1.50
C PHE A 414 5.82 -36.30 1.97
N VAL A 415 6.14 -36.09 3.25
CA VAL A 415 6.10 -34.76 3.87
C VAL A 415 7.32 -34.59 4.78
N PRO A 416 8.39 -33.94 4.30
CA PRO A 416 9.57 -33.67 5.10
C PRO A 416 9.31 -32.45 5.99
N LEU A 417 8.46 -32.60 7.02
CA LEU A 417 8.12 -31.52 7.93
C LEU A 417 9.26 -31.25 8.91
N TYR A 418 9.86 -30.07 8.82
CA TYR A 418 10.97 -29.65 9.68
C TYR A 418 10.57 -28.58 10.71
N ASP A 419 9.53 -27.78 10.43
CA ASP A 419 9.13 -26.68 11.32
C ASP A 419 7.65 -26.24 11.16
N ASN A 420 7.29 -25.15 11.86
CA ASN A 420 5.95 -24.54 11.78
C ASN A 420 5.63 -23.90 10.42
N PHE A 421 6.63 -23.56 9.60
CA PHE A 421 6.43 -23.00 8.27
C PHE A 421 6.10 -24.08 7.26
N SER A 422 6.85 -25.18 7.24
CA SER A 422 6.54 -26.36 6.42
C SER A 422 5.13 -26.89 6.72
N ALA A 423 4.71 -26.88 7.99
CA ALA A 423 3.35 -27.27 8.36
C ALA A 423 2.26 -26.35 7.78
N GLN A 424 2.54 -25.05 7.61
CA GLN A 424 1.62 -24.11 6.98
C GLN A 424 1.52 -24.32 5.46
N ILE A 425 2.65 -24.59 4.79
CA ILE A 425 2.67 -24.93 3.36
C ILE A 425 1.89 -26.23 3.14
N PHE A 426 2.22 -27.27 3.90
CA PHE A 426 1.55 -28.57 3.85
C PHE A 426 0.03 -28.47 3.97
N CYS A 427 -0.48 -27.72 4.96
CA CYS A 427 -1.92 -27.54 5.13
C CYS A 427 -2.62 -26.90 3.92
N GLN A 428 -1.91 -26.04 3.19
CA GLN A 428 -2.43 -25.31 2.04
C GLN A 428 -2.30 -26.10 0.74
N GLN A 429 -1.27 -26.95 0.62
CA GLN A 429 -1.16 -27.95 -0.43
C GLN A 429 -2.29 -28.98 -0.37
N LEU A 430 -2.61 -29.46 0.84
CA LEU A 430 -3.73 -30.38 1.05
C LEU A 430 -5.08 -29.85 0.54
N THR A 431 -5.25 -28.53 0.40
CA THR A 431 -6.51 -27.90 -0.05
C THR A 431 -6.39 -27.21 -1.41
N ALA A 432 -5.31 -27.47 -2.16
CA ALA A 432 -4.96 -26.85 -3.46
C ALA A 432 -4.92 -25.32 -3.44
N ARG A 433 -4.52 -24.71 -2.31
CA ARG A 433 -4.17 -23.28 -2.26
C ARG A 433 -2.73 -23.03 -2.69
N ILE A 434 -1.86 -24.00 -2.42
CA ILE A 434 -0.50 -24.08 -2.96
C ILE A 434 -0.46 -25.37 -3.78
N ASP A 435 0.29 -25.37 -4.88
CA ASP A 435 0.44 -26.51 -5.76
C ASP A 435 1.28 -27.62 -5.10
N ILE A 436 1.09 -28.85 -5.57
CA ILE A 436 1.93 -30.00 -5.23
C ILE A 436 2.60 -30.44 -6.53
N SER A 437 3.92 -30.44 -6.53
CA SER A 437 4.72 -30.82 -7.70
C SER A 437 6.02 -31.56 -7.32
N GLY A 438 6.18 -31.92 -6.05
CA GLY A 438 7.38 -32.54 -5.55
C GLY A 438 7.47 -34.04 -5.82
N SER A 439 8.70 -34.55 -5.90
CA SER A 439 9.02 -35.97 -6.04
C SER A 439 9.87 -36.45 -4.87
N LEU A 440 9.72 -37.73 -4.50
CA LEU A 440 10.48 -38.33 -3.40
C LEU A 440 11.82 -38.85 -3.91
N TYR A 441 12.91 -38.39 -3.31
CA TYR A 441 14.24 -38.95 -3.52
C TYR A 441 14.59 -39.98 -2.44
N LYS A 442 15.02 -41.18 -2.86
CA LYS A 442 15.41 -42.27 -1.95
C LYS A 442 16.55 -43.09 -2.56
N GLU A 443 17.68 -43.18 -1.86
CA GLU A 443 18.80 -44.10 -2.17
C GLU A 443 19.34 -44.01 -3.62
N GLY A 444 19.23 -42.85 -4.26
CA GLY A 444 19.63 -42.67 -5.67
C GLY A 444 18.47 -42.70 -6.66
N ASP A 445 17.31 -43.19 -6.25
CA ASP A 445 16.10 -43.27 -7.08
C ASP A 445 15.16 -42.08 -6.84
N ILE A 446 14.37 -41.75 -7.87
CA ILE A 446 13.31 -40.74 -7.83
C ILE A 446 11.96 -41.46 -7.98
N VAL A 447 11.07 -41.25 -7.03
CA VAL A 447 9.66 -41.64 -7.12
C VAL A 447 8.87 -40.39 -7.47
N GLU A 448 8.37 -40.34 -8.70
CA GLU A 448 7.59 -39.20 -9.19
C GLU A 448 6.29 -39.03 -8.40
N GLY A 449 6.00 -37.80 -8.01
CA GLY A 449 4.74 -37.43 -7.38
C GLY A 449 3.65 -37.11 -8.41
N GLU A 450 2.40 -37.20 -7.97
CA GLU A 450 1.23 -36.67 -8.67
C GLU A 450 1.17 -35.14 -8.51
N ASN A 451 0.93 -34.45 -9.61
CA ASN A 451 0.81 -32.99 -9.62
C ASN A 451 -0.60 -32.53 -9.25
N VAL A 452 -0.69 -31.49 -8.44
CA VAL A 452 -1.95 -30.81 -8.10
C VAL A 452 -1.76 -29.31 -8.25
N ASP A 453 -2.51 -28.69 -9.17
CA ASP A 453 -2.42 -27.26 -9.41
C ASP A 453 -3.05 -26.44 -8.27
N ALA A 454 -2.46 -25.28 -7.97
CA ALA A 454 -3.08 -24.30 -7.08
C ALA A 454 -4.30 -23.66 -7.76
N ASN A 455 -5.44 -23.67 -7.08
CA ASN A 455 -6.70 -23.15 -7.62
C ASN A 455 -7.34 -22.03 -6.78
N ARG A 456 -6.77 -21.69 -5.62
CA ARG A 456 -7.30 -20.69 -4.68
C ARG A 456 -6.17 -19.86 -4.06
N LEU A 457 -6.49 -18.67 -3.57
CA LEU A 457 -5.53 -17.85 -2.81
C LEU A 457 -5.00 -18.60 -1.58
N ALA A 458 -3.68 -18.64 -1.42
CA ALA A 458 -2.99 -19.06 -0.20
C ALA A 458 -2.71 -17.86 0.72
N ARG A 459 -2.25 -18.15 1.93
CA ARG A 459 -1.65 -17.19 2.85
C ARG A 459 -0.23 -17.64 3.15
N CYS A 460 0.72 -16.83 2.76
CA CYS A 460 2.12 -17.18 2.77
C CYS A 460 2.89 -16.07 3.50
N VAL A 461 4.07 -16.41 4.02
CA VAL A 461 5.00 -15.35 4.45
C VAL A 461 5.60 -14.68 3.21
N PRO A 462 5.95 -13.37 3.25
CA PRO A 462 6.49 -12.65 2.09
C PRO A 462 7.67 -13.38 1.41
N GLU A 463 8.55 -13.96 2.23
CA GLU A 463 9.75 -14.64 1.79
C GLU A 463 9.41 -15.89 0.96
N PHE A 464 8.19 -16.44 1.02
CA PHE A 464 7.80 -17.58 0.17
C PHE A 464 7.76 -17.21 -1.32
N VAL A 465 7.42 -15.96 -1.64
CA VAL A 465 7.25 -15.48 -3.03
C VAL A 465 8.31 -14.47 -3.43
N GLY A 466 9.44 -14.47 -2.72
CA GLY A 466 10.60 -13.63 -3.05
C GLY A 466 10.50 -12.19 -2.54
N TYR A 467 9.72 -11.95 -1.48
CA TYR A 467 9.54 -10.61 -0.91
C TYR A 467 10.16 -10.50 0.49
N ASP A 468 10.92 -9.44 0.73
CA ASP A 468 11.56 -9.14 2.00
C ASP A 468 10.52 -8.60 3.00
N LYS A 469 10.33 -9.35 4.09
CA LYS A 469 9.33 -9.05 5.11
C LYS A 469 9.62 -7.74 5.85
N ASP A 470 10.88 -7.40 6.06
CA ASP A 470 11.26 -6.22 6.83
C ASP A 470 11.03 -4.93 6.02
N THR A 471 11.32 -4.95 4.72
CA THR A 471 10.96 -3.89 3.78
C THR A 471 9.44 -3.76 3.68
N LEU A 472 8.72 -4.87 3.55
CA LEU A 472 7.25 -4.86 3.54
C LEU A 472 6.65 -4.32 4.85
N SER A 473 7.38 -4.43 5.96
CA SER A 473 6.96 -3.91 7.26
C SER A 473 6.89 -2.37 7.30
N GLN A 474 7.52 -1.66 6.35
CA GLN A 474 7.41 -0.21 6.20
C GLN A 474 5.95 0.26 6.03
N ILE A 475 5.08 -0.59 5.49
CA ILE A 475 3.63 -0.34 5.40
C ILE A 475 3.04 -0.04 6.79
N ASN A 476 3.52 -0.69 7.86
CA ASN A 476 3.04 -0.42 9.22
C ASN A 476 3.31 1.03 9.60
N TRP A 477 4.50 1.54 9.28
CA TRP A 477 4.91 2.90 9.58
C TRP A 477 4.15 3.91 8.70
N ILE A 478 4.00 3.66 7.40
CA ILE A 478 3.21 4.51 6.49
C ILE A 478 1.78 4.66 7.00
N VAL A 479 1.14 3.54 7.35
CA VAL A 479 -0.24 3.54 7.85
C VAL A 479 -0.34 4.20 9.23
N SER A 480 0.59 3.91 10.14
CA SER A 480 0.59 4.51 11.49
C SER A 480 0.73 6.04 11.44
N ASN A 481 1.63 6.56 10.60
CA ASN A 481 1.78 8.01 10.41
C ASN A 481 0.55 8.62 9.76
N ALA A 482 -0.05 7.97 8.77
CA ALA A 482 -1.29 8.44 8.18
C ALA A 482 -2.42 8.52 9.22
N MET A 483 -2.53 7.54 10.12
CA MET A 483 -3.52 7.57 11.21
C MET A 483 -3.21 8.65 12.26
N ASN A 484 -1.93 8.81 12.65
CA ASN A 484 -1.49 9.85 13.59
C ASN A 484 -1.74 11.26 13.03
N GLY A 485 -1.45 11.47 11.75
CA GLY A 485 -1.79 12.68 10.99
C GLY A 485 -3.29 12.81 10.69
N ARG A 486 -4.14 11.93 11.21
CA ARG A 486 -5.61 11.95 11.05
C ARG A 486 -6.08 11.95 9.59
N ALA A 487 -5.44 11.14 8.75
CA ALA A 487 -5.92 10.89 7.38
C ALA A 487 -7.16 9.98 7.37
N PHE A 488 -7.20 8.99 8.27
CA PHE A 488 -8.33 8.11 8.53
C PHE A 488 -8.20 7.51 9.94
N PRO A 489 -9.30 7.08 10.60
CA PRO A 489 -9.25 6.45 11.92
C PRO A 489 -8.82 4.97 11.88
N GLY A 490 -9.03 4.30 10.74
CA GLY A 490 -8.69 2.90 10.55
C GLY A 490 -8.71 2.50 9.08
N CYS A 491 -8.06 1.38 8.77
CA CYS A 491 -8.00 0.84 7.41
C CYS A 491 -7.73 -0.66 7.40
N GLN A 492 -7.90 -1.28 6.23
CA GLN A 492 -7.43 -2.62 5.90
C GLN A 492 -6.46 -2.52 4.71
N VAL A 493 -5.39 -3.31 4.76
CA VAL A 493 -4.39 -3.38 3.69
C VAL A 493 -4.12 -4.85 3.38
N LEU A 494 -4.20 -5.21 2.09
CA LEU A 494 -3.90 -6.55 1.61
C LEU A 494 -3.00 -6.50 0.37
N LEU A 495 -1.96 -7.33 0.37
CA LEU A 495 -1.10 -7.61 -0.78
C LEU A 495 -1.11 -9.12 -1.04
N ALA A 496 -1.33 -9.49 -2.30
CA ALA A 496 -1.17 -10.86 -2.77
C ALA A 496 -0.23 -10.89 -3.97
N LYS A 497 0.68 -11.87 -3.99
CA LYS A 497 1.69 -12.08 -5.03
C LYS A 497 1.75 -13.57 -5.34
N ASN A 498 1.76 -13.96 -6.63
CA ASN A 498 1.82 -15.35 -7.08
C ASN A 498 0.76 -16.25 -6.41
N GLY A 499 -0.49 -15.77 -6.31
CA GLY A 499 -1.58 -16.50 -5.65
C GLY A 499 -1.46 -16.61 -4.12
N CYS A 500 -0.46 -16.00 -3.49
CA CYS A 500 -0.27 -15.95 -2.03
C CYS A 500 -0.58 -14.56 -1.48
N ILE A 501 -1.47 -14.47 -0.48
CA ILE A 501 -1.61 -13.29 0.36
C ILE A 501 -0.39 -13.21 1.28
N ILE A 502 0.48 -12.23 1.04
CA ILE A 502 1.74 -12.01 1.77
C ILE A 502 1.63 -10.89 2.82
N TYR A 503 0.61 -10.05 2.70
CA TYR A 503 0.32 -9.01 3.67
C TYR A 503 -1.20 -8.91 3.83
N ASP A 504 -1.69 -9.02 5.05
CA ASP A 504 -3.10 -8.80 5.38
C ASP A 504 -3.20 -8.27 6.80
N ARG A 505 -3.38 -6.95 6.92
CA ARG A 505 -3.41 -6.26 8.20
C ARG A 505 -4.58 -5.28 8.30
N GLN A 506 -5.10 -5.21 9.52
CA GLN A 506 -6.17 -4.33 9.95
C GLN A 506 -5.57 -3.30 10.92
N TYR A 507 -5.93 -2.03 10.75
CA TYR A 507 -5.36 -0.92 11.49
C TYR A 507 -6.42 -0.05 12.13
N GLY A 508 -6.11 0.42 13.34
CA GLY A 508 -6.88 1.45 14.01
C GLY A 508 -8.30 1.01 14.36
N HIS A 509 -9.22 1.97 14.27
CA HIS A 509 -10.59 1.82 14.75
C HIS A 509 -11.57 2.34 13.70
N HIS A 510 -12.83 1.93 13.84
CA HIS A 510 -13.93 2.40 12.99
C HIS A 510 -14.09 3.92 13.05
N SER A 511 -13.77 4.55 14.17
CA SER A 511 -13.85 6.01 14.37
C SER A 511 -12.73 6.52 15.29
N TYR A 512 -12.51 7.84 15.31
CA TYR A 512 -11.54 8.46 16.24
C TYR A 512 -11.94 8.35 17.71
N LYS A 513 -13.18 7.96 18.03
CA LYS A 513 -13.61 7.64 19.40
C LYS A 513 -13.02 6.32 19.90
N ARG A 514 -12.40 5.51 19.02
CA ARG A 514 -11.70 4.26 19.35
C ARG A 514 -12.56 3.21 20.10
N GLN A 515 -13.87 3.21 19.85
CA GLN A 515 -14.80 2.28 20.49
C GLN A 515 -14.80 0.88 19.86
N LYS A 516 -14.48 0.79 18.57
CA LYS A 516 -14.48 -0.46 17.83
C LYS A 516 -13.25 -0.59 16.94
N VAL A 517 -12.48 -1.65 17.15
CA VAL A 517 -11.30 -1.99 16.34
C VAL A 517 -11.70 -2.44 14.93
N VAL A 518 -10.87 -2.12 13.95
CA VAL A 518 -11.00 -2.69 12.60
C VAL A 518 -10.64 -4.17 12.64
N THR A 519 -11.50 -5.00 12.05
CA THR A 519 -11.32 -6.45 11.88
C THR A 519 -11.32 -6.79 10.39
N ASP A 520 -10.96 -8.03 10.05
CA ASP A 520 -11.04 -8.59 8.69
C ASP A 520 -12.49 -8.69 8.17
N GLU A 521 -13.47 -8.59 9.08
CA GLU A 521 -14.90 -8.59 8.79
C GLU A 521 -15.51 -7.18 8.66
N SER A 522 -14.73 -6.13 8.92
CA SER A 522 -15.20 -4.74 8.87
C SER A 522 -15.42 -4.29 7.43
N MET A 523 -16.68 -4.00 7.06
CA MET A 523 -17.04 -3.60 5.70
C MET A 523 -16.90 -2.10 5.49
N TYR A 524 -16.25 -1.70 4.41
CA TYR A 524 -16.05 -0.29 4.02
C TYR A 524 -16.92 0.07 2.83
N ASP A 525 -17.43 1.31 2.81
CA ASP A 525 -18.03 1.91 1.60
C ASP A 525 -16.95 2.03 0.52
N LEU A 526 -17.16 1.35 -0.60
CA LEU A 526 -16.21 1.26 -1.70
C LEU A 526 -16.20 2.50 -2.60
N ALA A 527 -17.23 3.36 -2.50
CA ALA A 527 -17.44 4.48 -3.40
C ALA A 527 -17.23 4.06 -4.87
N SER A 528 -16.38 4.78 -5.60
CA SER A 528 -16.12 4.57 -7.02
C SER A 528 -15.46 3.24 -7.40
N LEU A 529 -14.94 2.44 -6.45
CA LEU A 529 -14.59 1.06 -6.76
C LEU A 529 -15.80 0.25 -7.25
N THR A 530 -17.04 0.64 -6.89
CA THR A 530 -18.30 0.07 -7.39
C THR A 530 -18.32 -0.08 -8.91
N LYS A 531 -17.77 0.91 -9.62
CA LYS A 531 -17.68 0.91 -11.09
C LYS A 531 -17.06 -0.37 -11.63
N VAL A 532 -15.94 -0.77 -11.03
CA VAL A 532 -15.15 -1.93 -11.48
C VAL A 532 -15.51 -3.22 -10.76
N VAL A 533 -16.03 -3.16 -9.53
CA VAL A 533 -16.46 -4.38 -8.81
C VAL A 533 -17.87 -4.85 -9.18
N ALA A 534 -18.72 -3.97 -9.71
CA ALA A 534 -20.11 -4.26 -10.07
C ALA A 534 -20.40 -3.98 -11.54
N THR A 535 -20.44 -2.72 -11.97
CA THR A 535 -20.92 -2.34 -13.31
C THR A 535 -20.08 -2.92 -14.45
N THR A 536 -18.76 -2.83 -14.36
CA THR A 536 -17.87 -3.43 -15.34
C THR A 536 -17.93 -4.95 -15.32
N MET A 537 -18.10 -5.57 -14.15
CA MET A 537 -18.24 -7.03 -14.05
C MET A 537 -19.49 -7.52 -14.79
N VAL A 538 -20.65 -6.90 -14.54
CA VAL A 538 -21.88 -7.22 -15.27
C VAL A 538 -21.71 -6.93 -16.77
N GLY A 539 -21.10 -5.80 -17.12
CA GLY A 539 -20.82 -5.44 -18.51
C GLY A 539 -20.01 -6.50 -19.25
N MET A 540 -18.92 -6.98 -18.66
CA MET A 540 -18.12 -8.08 -19.25
C MET A 540 -18.97 -9.32 -19.49
N LYS A 541 -19.88 -9.67 -18.57
CA LYS A 541 -20.68 -10.89 -18.72
C LYS A 541 -21.79 -10.76 -19.76
N LEU A 542 -22.43 -9.60 -19.82
CA LEU A 542 -23.41 -9.29 -20.86
C LEU A 542 -22.75 -9.20 -22.24
N TYR A 543 -21.52 -8.69 -22.32
CA TYR A 543 -20.74 -8.68 -23.55
C TYR A 543 -20.44 -10.11 -24.04
N GLU A 544 -20.03 -11.02 -23.15
CA GLU A 544 -19.83 -12.44 -23.51
C GLU A 544 -21.10 -13.15 -23.95
N ALA A 545 -22.24 -12.76 -23.39
CA ALA A 545 -23.54 -13.26 -23.79
C ALA A 545 -24.02 -12.66 -25.13
N ASN A 546 -23.22 -11.83 -25.79
CA ASN A 546 -23.58 -11.04 -26.98
C ASN A 546 -24.86 -10.22 -26.76
N ALA A 547 -25.10 -9.76 -25.53
CA ALA A 547 -26.29 -9.01 -25.17
C ALA A 547 -26.16 -7.51 -25.55
N TYR A 548 -24.93 -7.04 -25.81
CA TYR A 548 -24.61 -5.77 -26.44
C TYR A 548 -23.20 -5.84 -27.06
N ASN A 549 -22.90 -4.95 -27.99
CA ASN A 549 -21.53 -4.70 -28.47
C ASN A 549 -21.03 -3.32 -28.03
N LEU A 550 -19.71 -3.19 -27.92
CA LEU A 550 -19.07 -1.95 -27.46
C LEU A 550 -19.38 -0.72 -28.34
N LYS A 551 -19.59 -0.93 -29.65
CA LYS A 551 -19.89 0.12 -30.62
C LYS A 551 -21.39 0.34 -30.83
N ASP A 552 -22.24 -0.42 -30.14
CA ASP A 552 -23.68 -0.24 -30.25
C ASP A 552 -24.08 1.13 -29.69
N SER A 553 -25.05 1.74 -30.38
CA SER A 553 -25.72 2.97 -29.99
C SER A 553 -26.66 2.68 -28.82
N LEU A 554 -26.68 3.55 -27.80
CA LEU A 554 -27.61 3.39 -26.67
C LEU A 554 -29.08 3.42 -27.11
N GLY A 555 -29.39 4.06 -28.25
CA GLY A 555 -30.75 4.20 -28.77
C GLY A 555 -31.52 2.89 -28.88
N ASP A 556 -30.83 1.78 -29.16
CA ASP A 556 -31.43 0.46 -29.34
C ASP A 556 -31.72 -0.27 -28.00
N TYR A 557 -31.18 0.25 -26.90
CA TYR A 557 -31.19 -0.38 -25.56
C TYR A 557 -31.95 0.42 -24.51
N LEU A 558 -32.51 1.58 -24.89
CA LEU A 558 -33.29 2.42 -24.00
C LEU A 558 -34.51 1.64 -23.47
N PRO A 559 -34.76 1.65 -22.14
CA PRO A 559 -35.96 1.04 -21.58
C PRO A 559 -37.21 1.73 -22.11
N ASP A 560 -38.33 1.00 -22.24
CA ASP A 560 -39.60 1.52 -22.76
C ASP A 560 -40.08 2.76 -22.00
N SER A 561 -39.85 2.82 -20.69
CA SER A 561 -40.15 3.97 -19.83
C SER A 561 -39.47 5.27 -20.29
N LEU A 562 -38.34 5.17 -20.98
CA LEU A 562 -37.60 6.31 -21.52
C LEU A 562 -37.78 6.47 -23.03
N LYS A 563 -38.06 5.39 -23.77
CA LYS A 563 -38.12 5.38 -25.24
C LYS A 563 -39.09 6.44 -25.80
N ASP A 564 -40.25 6.60 -25.15
CA ASP A 564 -41.32 7.52 -25.55
C ASP A 564 -41.17 8.94 -24.97
N HIS A 565 -40.36 9.10 -23.92
CA HIS A 565 -40.11 10.38 -23.23
C HIS A 565 -38.83 11.08 -23.70
N ILE A 566 -38.14 10.47 -24.67
CA ILE A 566 -36.91 10.97 -25.27
C ILE A 566 -37.25 11.61 -26.62
N PRO A 567 -37.25 12.96 -26.74
CA PRO A 567 -37.49 13.68 -27.98
C PRO A 567 -36.50 13.24 -29.06
N TYR A 568 -36.95 13.17 -30.31
CA TYR A 568 -36.07 12.98 -31.45
C TYR A 568 -35.68 14.34 -32.04
N PRO A 569 -34.39 14.61 -32.31
CA PRO A 569 -33.22 13.78 -31.99
C PRO A 569 -32.75 13.95 -30.54
N SER A 570 -32.50 12.85 -29.83
CA SER A 570 -31.96 12.88 -28.46
C SER A 570 -30.44 12.81 -28.47
N THR A 571 -29.83 13.61 -27.60
CA THR A 571 -28.39 13.72 -27.47
C THR A 571 -27.74 12.41 -27.03
N ILE A 572 -28.39 11.61 -26.16
CA ILE A 572 -27.79 10.41 -25.58
C ILE A 572 -27.89 9.16 -26.46
N ARG A 573 -28.79 9.14 -27.44
CA ARG A 573 -29.02 7.94 -28.28
C ARG A 573 -27.74 7.51 -28.99
N ASN A 574 -26.97 8.46 -29.52
CA ASN A 574 -25.78 8.22 -30.33
C ASN A 574 -24.51 7.95 -29.50
N ILE A 575 -24.61 7.84 -28.18
CA ILE A 575 -23.48 7.43 -27.34
C ILE A 575 -23.29 5.92 -27.51
N THR A 576 -22.05 5.45 -27.46
CA THR A 576 -21.77 4.00 -27.46
C THR A 576 -21.43 3.48 -26.06
N PHE A 577 -21.57 2.17 -25.86
CA PHE A 577 -21.15 1.54 -24.60
C PHE A 577 -19.66 1.78 -24.31
N GLU A 578 -18.80 1.70 -25.33
CA GLU A 578 -17.37 2.00 -25.21
C GLU A 578 -17.12 3.41 -24.67
N GLU A 579 -17.79 4.42 -25.25
CA GLU A 579 -17.68 5.82 -24.82
C GLU A 579 -18.10 6.03 -23.36
N LEU A 580 -19.11 5.29 -22.89
CA LEU A 580 -19.49 5.28 -21.48
C LEU A 580 -18.37 4.73 -20.60
N PHE A 581 -17.85 3.53 -20.93
CA PHE A 581 -16.82 2.84 -20.16
C PHE A 581 -15.50 3.62 -20.04
N ILE A 582 -15.10 4.35 -21.08
CA ILE A 582 -13.84 5.11 -21.08
C ILE A 582 -14.02 6.59 -20.70
N HIS A 583 -15.23 6.99 -20.31
CA HIS A 583 -15.56 8.37 -19.95
C HIS A 583 -15.33 9.41 -21.05
N LYS A 584 -15.67 9.06 -22.30
CA LYS A 584 -15.61 9.92 -23.49
C LYS A 584 -16.97 10.03 -24.21
N SER A 585 -18.06 10.05 -23.44
CA SER A 585 -19.43 10.18 -23.95
C SER A 585 -19.86 11.64 -24.17
N GLY A 586 -19.12 12.60 -23.60
CA GLY A 586 -19.52 14.00 -23.51
C GLY A 586 -20.48 14.30 -22.35
N MET A 587 -20.88 13.30 -21.56
CA MET A 587 -21.71 13.49 -20.37
C MET A 587 -20.96 14.25 -19.25
N PRO A 588 -21.67 14.98 -18.36
CA PRO A 588 -21.07 15.66 -17.22
C PRO A 588 -20.56 14.68 -16.16
N ALA A 589 -19.82 15.21 -15.19
CA ALA A 589 -19.20 14.39 -14.15
C ALA A 589 -20.22 13.77 -13.19
N GLY A 590 -21.30 14.49 -12.85
CA GLY A 590 -22.37 14.02 -11.97
C GLY A 590 -23.74 14.51 -12.45
N PHE A 591 -24.80 13.92 -11.90
CA PHE A 591 -26.16 14.37 -12.17
C PHE A 591 -26.42 15.75 -11.55
N PRO A 592 -27.36 16.55 -12.09
CA PRO A 592 -27.78 17.82 -11.50
C PRO A 592 -28.66 17.60 -10.25
N ILE A 593 -28.07 17.01 -9.20
CA ILE A 593 -28.79 16.56 -8.00
C ILE A 593 -28.86 17.61 -6.89
N ILE A 594 -28.23 18.78 -7.06
CA ILE A 594 -28.17 19.81 -6.00
C ILE A 594 -29.57 20.18 -5.47
N LYS A 595 -30.54 20.35 -6.37
CA LYS A 595 -31.94 20.64 -5.99
C LYS A 595 -32.65 19.51 -5.24
N TYR A 596 -32.10 18.29 -5.28
CA TYR A 596 -32.57 17.14 -4.53
C TYR A 596 -31.95 17.12 -3.12
N MET A 597 -30.86 17.86 -2.92
CA MET A 597 -30.11 17.93 -1.67
C MET A 597 -30.33 19.23 -0.89
N GLN A 598 -31.12 20.16 -1.44
CA GLN A 598 -31.46 21.44 -0.82
C GLN A 598 -32.76 21.34 -0.03
N TYR A 599 -32.75 21.86 1.20
CA TYR A 599 -33.97 22.05 2.01
C TYR A 599 -34.68 23.35 1.64
N THR A 600 -36.00 23.39 1.77
CA THR A 600 -36.82 24.58 1.52
C THR A 600 -36.57 25.74 2.51
N SER A 601 -36.03 25.48 3.71
CA SER A 601 -35.51 26.50 4.65
C SER A 601 -34.59 25.85 5.70
N GLU A 602 -33.82 26.65 6.47
CA GLU A 602 -33.03 26.14 7.61
C GLU A 602 -33.91 25.71 8.79
N ASP A 603 -35.11 26.29 8.91
CA ASP A 603 -36.09 26.05 9.99
C ASP A 603 -36.91 24.76 9.80
N VAL A 604 -37.10 24.34 8.55
CA VAL A 604 -37.68 23.03 8.19
C VAL A 604 -36.54 22.01 8.31
N GLY A 605 -36.60 21.09 9.28
CA GLY A 605 -35.50 20.20 9.67
C GLY A 605 -34.91 19.27 8.58
N ARG A 606 -34.74 17.98 8.88
CA ARG A 606 -34.28 16.99 7.85
C ARG A 606 -35.40 16.64 6.86
N LEU A 607 -36.66 16.82 7.26
CA LEU A 607 -37.85 16.38 6.52
C LEU A 607 -38.46 17.57 5.77
N ASP A 608 -38.55 17.45 4.47
CA ASP A 608 -39.03 18.48 3.54
C ASP A 608 -40.09 17.87 2.61
N LYS A 609 -40.66 18.62 1.66
CA LYS A 609 -41.69 18.15 0.72
C LYS A 609 -41.37 16.81 0.05
N TYR A 610 -40.09 16.53 -0.23
CA TYR A 610 -39.64 15.34 -0.95
C TYR A 610 -39.19 14.19 -0.04
N TYR A 611 -39.23 14.38 1.28
CA TYR A 611 -38.67 13.42 2.24
C TYR A 611 -39.57 13.16 3.45
N CYS A 612 -39.66 11.89 3.83
CA CYS A 612 -40.37 11.44 5.03
C CYS A 612 -39.43 10.69 5.98
N ASP A 613 -39.71 10.70 7.28
CA ASP A 613 -38.99 9.90 8.28
C ASP A 613 -39.51 8.46 8.39
N ARG A 614 -40.65 8.18 7.76
CA ARG A 614 -41.28 6.86 7.74
C ARG A 614 -41.56 6.44 6.30
N PRO A 615 -41.39 5.14 5.99
CA PRO A 615 -41.70 4.64 4.67
C PRO A 615 -43.22 4.52 4.49
N ASP A 616 -43.70 4.86 3.29
CA ASP A 616 -45.07 4.57 2.84
C ASP A 616 -45.09 4.28 1.32
N SER A 617 -46.28 4.25 0.71
CA SER A 617 -46.40 3.96 -0.74
C SER A 617 -45.73 5.01 -1.63
N ASN A 618 -45.66 6.26 -1.17
CA ASN A 618 -45.08 7.40 -1.89
C ASN A 618 -43.61 7.59 -1.54
N PHE A 619 -43.25 7.45 -0.26
CA PHE A 619 -41.88 7.59 0.26
C PHE A 619 -41.29 6.21 0.57
N ASN A 620 -40.65 5.57 -0.42
CA ASN A 620 -40.12 4.21 -0.28
C ASN A 620 -38.65 4.06 -0.68
N ILE A 621 -37.98 5.13 -1.08
CA ILE A 621 -36.56 5.11 -1.45
C ILE A 621 -35.74 5.53 -0.23
N GLU A 622 -35.20 4.58 0.52
CA GLU A 622 -34.35 4.90 1.68
C GLU A 622 -33.01 5.49 1.22
N VAL A 623 -32.78 6.76 1.56
CA VAL A 623 -31.51 7.47 1.24
C VAL A 623 -30.54 7.49 2.44
N ALA A 624 -31.09 7.33 3.65
CA ALA A 624 -30.38 7.17 4.92
C ALA A 624 -31.34 6.69 6.03
N GLU A 625 -30.83 6.41 7.23
CA GLU A 625 -31.62 5.85 8.34
C GLU A 625 -32.81 6.75 8.71
N ASN A 626 -34.03 6.23 8.61
CA ASN A 626 -35.28 6.96 8.79
C ASN A 626 -35.39 8.20 7.88
N PHE A 627 -35.08 8.06 6.59
CA PHE A 627 -35.21 9.13 5.59
C PHE A 627 -35.43 8.58 4.20
N TYR A 628 -36.64 8.79 3.73
CA TYR A 628 -37.19 8.17 2.55
C TYR A 628 -37.54 9.25 1.54
N LEU A 629 -37.04 9.10 0.33
CA LEU A 629 -37.34 9.94 -0.81
C LEU A 629 -38.64 9.50 -1.48
N GLU A 630 -39.42 10.47 -1.96
CA GLU A 630 -40.60 10.25 -2.80
C GLU A 630 -40.24 9.53 -4.11
N LYS A 631 -40.97 8.46 -4.42
CA LYS A 631 -40.72 7.57 -5.57
C LYS A 631 -40.73 8.30 -6.92
N GLU A 632 -41.75 9.12 -7.16
CA GLU A 632 -41.89 9.87 -8.43
C GLU A 632 -40.69 10.80 -8.65
N TYR A 633 -40.12 11.33 -7.56
CA TYR A 633 -38.96 12.19 -7.61
C TYR A 633 -37.70 11.43 -8.02
N GLY A 634 -37.52 10.20 -7.52
CA GLY A 634 -36.46 9.28 -7.94
C GLY A 634 -36.57 8.91 -9.43
N ASP A 635 -37.76 8.57 -9.90
CA ASP A 635 -38.02 8.24 -11.32
C ASP A 635 -37.74 9.44 -12.25
N SER A 636 -38.03 10.67 -11.79
CA SER A 636 -37.79 11.90 -12.55
C SER A 636 -36.30 12.19 -12.84
N MET A 637 -35.39 11.67 -12.02
CA MET A 637 -33.95 11.85 -12.21
C MET A 637 -33.48 11.20 -13.52
N TRP A 638 -34.10 10.08 -13.89
CA TRP A 638 -33.83 9.35 -15.12
C TRP A 638 -34.36 10.05 -16.36
N LEU A 639 -35.57 10.64 -16.27
CA LEU A 639 -36.11 11.47 -17.34
C LEU A 639 -35.21 12.68 -17.63
N LYS A 640 -34.50 13.19 -16.61
CA LYS A 640 -33.57 14.32 -16.77
C LYS A 640 -32.24 13.98 -17.40
N LEU A 641 -31.84 12.71 -17.49
CA LEU A 641 -30.68 12.31 -18.32
C LEU A 641 -30.82 12.84 -19.75
N ASN A 642 -32.03 12.83 -20.29
CA ASN A 642 -32.32 13.31 -21.63
C ASN A 642 -32.20 14.85 -21.77
N GLN A 643 -32.24 15.60 -20.67
CA GLN A 643 -32.03 17.05 -20.65
C GLN A 643 -30.55 17.42 -20.44
N ILE A 644 -29.67 16.43 -20.27
CA ILE A 644 -28.25 16.68 -20.05
C ILE A 644 -27.60 17.16 -21.35
N TRP A 645 -26.95 18.32 -21.25
CA TRP A 645 -26.13 18.84 -22.33
C TRP A 645 -24.87 17.98 -22.50
N LEU A 646 -24.68 17.44 -23.71
CA LEU A 646 -23.48 16.70 -24.06
C LEU A 646 -22.44 17.61 -24.67
N ASN A 647 -21.19 17.46 -24.21
CA ASN A 647 -20.06 18.07 -24.89
C ASN A 647 -19.78 17.31 -26.19
N LYS A 648 -20.04 17.96 -27.33
CA LYS A 648 -19.83 17.40 -28.67
C LYS A 648 -18.38 16.98 -28.95
N ALA A 649 -17.40 17.63 -28.32
CA ALA A 649 -15.98 17.28 -28.47
C ALA A 649 -15.62 15.96 -27.77
N LYS A 650 -16.50 15.42 -26.93
CA LYS A 650 -16.30 14.17 -26.17
C LYS A 650 -14.91 14.05 -25.53
N PRO A 651 -14.40 15.10 -24.85
CA PRO A 651 -13.13 14.99 -24.15
C PRO A 651 -13.25 13.95 -23.03
N TYR A 652 -12.12 13.40 -22.60
CA TYR A 652 -12.11 12.58 -21.40
C TYR A 652 -12.61 13.41 -20.20
N LYS A 653 -13.66 12.93 -19.54
CA LYS A 653 -14.20 13.54 -18.33
C LYS A 653 -14.75 12.47 -17.41
N TYR A 654 -14.04 12.21 -16.30
CA TYR A 654 -14.49 11.26 -15.29
C TYR A 654 -15.96 11.52 -14.91
N SER A 655 -16.81 10.51 -15.09
CA SER A 655 -18.27 10.68 -15.07
C SER A 655 -18.98 9.53 -14.37
N ASP A 656 -19.67 9.88 -13.29
CA ASP A 656 -20.61 9.00 -12.59
C ASP A 656 -21.89 8.79 -13.41
N VAL A 657 -22.27 9.79 -14.20
CA VAL A 657 -23.42 9.71 -15.12
C VAL A 657 -23.22 8.59 -16.13
N ASN A 658 -22.00 8.41 -16.66
CA ASN A 658 -21.71 7.30 -17.56
C ASN A 658 -21.95 5.94 -16.92
N MET A 659 -21.46 5.75 -15.70
CA MET A 659 -21.53 4.46 -15.02
C MET A 659 -22.93 4.14 -14.55
N ASN A 660 -23.68 5.15 -14.13
CA ASN A 660 -25.11 5.00 -13.83
C ASN A 660 -25.92 4.72 -15.09
N THR A 661 -25.58 5.33 -16.22
CA THR A 661 -26.19 5.01 -17.52
C THR A 661 -25.91 3.56 -17.91
N LEU A 662 -24.67 3.07 -17.77
CA LEU A 662 -24.34 1.65 -17.98
C LEU A 662 -25.16 0.72 -17.09
N TYR A 663 -25.25 1.02 -15.80
CA TYR A 663 -26.08 0.27 -14.87
C TYR A 663 -27.54 0.19 -15.33
N MET A 664 -28.14 1.30 -15.76
CA MET A 664 -29.50 1.30 -16.30
C MET A 664 -29.65 0.44 -17.55
N MET A 665 -28.72 0.57 -18.50
CA MET A 665 -28.77 -0.18 -19.75
C MET A 665 -28.64 -1.68 -19.48
N PHE A 666 -27.70 -2.07 -18.61
CA PHE A 666 -27.52 -3.47 -18.23
C PHE A 666 -28.70 -4.03 -17.45
N LYS A 667 -29.28 -3.24 -16.54
CA LYS A 667 -30.52 -3.59 -15.86
C LYS A 667 -31.66 -3.80 -16.84
N SER A 668 -31.85 -2.88 -17.79
CA SER A 668 -32.87 -2.97 -18.86
C SER A 668 -32.69 -4.24 -19.71
N ILE A 669 -31.45 -4.51 -20.16
CA ILE A 669 -31.10 -5.70 -20.94
C ILE A 669 -31.51 -6.97 -20.19
N VAL A 670 -31.11 -7.12 -18.93
CA VAL A 670 -31.43 -8.31 -18.12
C VAL A 670 -32.93 -8.42 -17.85
N GLN A 671 -33.60 -7.30 -17.55
CA GLN A 671 -35.04 -7.27 -17.27
C GLN A 671 -35.92 -7.54 -18.48
N SER A 672 -35.47 -7.18 -19.69
CA SER A 672 -36.21 -7.45 -20.92
C SER A 672 -36.24 -8.94 -21.28
N ARG A 673 -35.19 -9.68 -20.92
CA ARG A 673 -35.01 -11.10 -21.29
C ARG A 673 -34.46 -11.93 -20.11
N PRO A 674 -35.15 -12.00 -18.96
CA PRO A 674 -34.60 -12.59 -17.74
C PRO A 674 -34.26 -14.08 -17.88
N ARG A 675 -34.98 -14.82 -18.72
CA ARG A 675 -34.72 -16.24 -18.98
C ARG A 675 -33.36 -16.48 -19.66
N ASP A 676 -32.93 -15.58 -20.53
CA ASP A 676 -31.64 -15.65 -21.22
C ASP A 676 -30.46 -15.57 -20.22
N PHE A 677 -30.72 -14.99 -19.03
CA PHE A 677 -29.74 -14.78 -17.96
C PHE A 677 -29.96 -15.71 -16.76
N GLY A 678 -30.71 -16.80 -16.94
CA GLY A 678 -30.86 -17.86 -15.94
C GLY A 678 -31.95 -17.63 -14.89
N PHE A 679 -32.77 -16.59 -15.02
CA PHE A 679 -33.90 -16.35 -14.12
C PHE A 679 -35.14 -17.12 -14.59
N THR A 680 -35.59 -18.06 -13.75
CA THR A 680 -36.75 -18.94 -14.03
C THR A 680 -38.01 -18.55 -13.26
N GLN A 681 -37.89 -17.59 -12.34
CA GLN A 681 -39.01 -17.07 -11.55
C GLN A 681 -40.05 -16.37 -12.44
N THR A 682 -41.26 -16.19 -11.93
CA THR A 682 -42.34 -15.51 -12.66
C THR A 682 -42.04 -14.02 -12.84
N GLN A 683 -42.59 -13.40 -13.90
CA GLN A 683 -42.43 -11.96 -14.12
C GLN A 683 -42.87 -11.11 -12.92
N LYS A 684 -43.90 -11.56 -12.19
CA LYS A 684 -44.36 -10.86 -10.98
C LYS A 684 -43.30 -10.85 -9.89
N GLU A 685 -42.65 -11.98 -9.63
CA GLU A 685 -41.59 -12.12 -8.63
C GLU A 685 -40.32 -11.34 -9.01
N LEU A 686 -40.01 -11.25 -10.31
CA LEU A 686 -38.83 -10.53 -10.80
C LEU A 686 -39.02 -9.01 -10.82
N LYS A 687 -40.27 -8.52 -10.94
CA LYS A 687 -40.57 -7.09 -11.02
C LYS A 687 -40.19 -6.31 -9.78
N GLU A 688 -40.15 -6.97 -8.62
CA GLU A 688 -39.79 -6.37 -7.33
C GLU A 688 -38.27 -6.41 -7.05
N LYS A 689 -37.47 -7.01 -7.94
CA LYS A 689 -36.03 -7.20 -7.76
C LYS A 689 -35.21 -6.33 -8.69
N ASP A 690 -34.02 -5.97 -8.22
CA ASP A 690 -33.00 -5.40 -9.08
C ASP A 690 -32.22 -6.52 -9.79
N LEU A 691 -32.62 -6.86 -11.01
CA LEU A 691 -32.02 -7.98 -11.72
C LEU A 691 -30.56 -7.75 -12.14
N PHE A 692 -30.09 -6.50 -12.18
CA PHE A 692 -28.65 -6.24 -12.33
C PHE A 692 -27.89 -6.74 -11.09
N VAL A 693 -28.40 -6.43 -9.89
CA VAL A 693 -27.78 -6.86 -8.62
C VAL A 693 -27.85 -8.37 -8.45
N GLU A 694 -29.01 -8.97 -8.70
CA GLU A 694 -29.18 -10.43 -8.64
C GLU A 694 -28.22 -11.13 -9.61
N TYR A 695 -28.12 -10.64 -10.85
CA TYR A 695 -27.24 -11.22 -11.86
C TYR A 695 -25.76 -11.10 -11.47
N LEU A 696 -25.34 -9.96 -10.92
CA LEU A 696 -23.99 -9.78 -10.36
C LEU A 696 -23.69 -10.79 -9.24
N TYR A 697 -24.63 -11.00 -8.33
CA TYR A 697 -24.42 -11.85 -7.16
C TYR A 697 -24.35 -13.33 -7.53
N GLU A 698 -25.25 -13.79 -8.39
CA GLU A 698 -25.25 -15.18 -8.88
C GLU A 698 -24.06 -15.47 -9.79
N SER A 699 -23.68 -14.53 -10.66
CA SER A 699 -22.59 -14.75 -11.62
C SER A 699 -21.20 -14.66 -11.00
N TYR A 700 -21.03 -13.89 -9.92
CA TYR A 700 -19.72 -13.62 -9.34
C TYR A 700 -19.65 -13.86 -7.84
N TYR A 701 -20.43 -13.13 -7.04
CA TYR A 701 -20.13 -13.05 -5.59
C TYR A 701 -20.44 -14.33 -4.83
N LYS A 702 -21.58 -14.98 -5.11
CA LYS A 702 -21.92 -16.27 -4.51
C LYS A 702 -20.90 -17.36 -4.86
N PRO A 703 -20.61 -17.64 -6.14
CA PRO A 703 -19.61 -18.66 -6.51
C PRO A 703 -18.18 -18.34 -6.05
N LEU A 704 -17.77 -17.06 -6.02
CA LEU A 704 -16.47 -16.67 -5.44
C LEU A 704 -16.44 -16.72 -3.91
N GLY A 705 -17.58 -16.89 -3.23
CA GLY A 705 -17.68 -16.83 -1.77
C GLY A 705 -17.39 -15.43 -1.21
N MET A 706 -17.80 -14.38 -1.91
CA MET A 706 -17.68 -12.97 -1.52
C MET A 706 -18.88 -12.53 -0.65
N GLU A 707 -19.00 -13.12 0.54
CA GLU A 707 -20.19 -12.99 1.40
C GLU A 707 -20.45 -11.58 1.93
N ARG A 708 -19.41 -10.75 2.03
CA ARG A 708 -19.42 -9.39 2.59
C ARG A 708 -19.24 -8.32 1.52
N THR A 709 -19.42 -8.67 0.25
CA THR A 709 -19.43 -7.72 -0.86
C THR A 709 -20.85 -7.52 -1.35
N MET A 710 -21.44 -6.36 -1.03
CA MET A 710 -22.85 -6.11 -1.36
C MET A 710 -23.24 -4.63 -1.39
N TYR A 711 -24.38 -4.35 -2.01
CA TYR A 711 -25.15 -3.12 -1.85
C TYR A 711 -25.95 -3.20 -0.55
N GLN A 712 -26.29 -2.05 0.03
CA GLN A 712 -27.19 -1.94 1.19
C GLN A 712 -26.88 -2.96 2.32
N PRO A 713 -25.65 -3.00 2.86
CA PRO A 713 -25.21 -4.05 3.81
C PRO A 713 -26.05 -4.14 5.08
N ARG A 714 -26.76 -3.06 5.47
CA ARG A 714 -27.64 -3.03 6.66
C ARG A 714 -28.82 -4.01 6.57
N ASN A 715 -29.21 -4.42 5.37
CA ASN A 715 -30.28 -5.39 5.17
C ASN A 715 -29.90 -6.82 5.61
N LYS A 716 -28.58 -7.09 5.77
CA LYS A 716 -28.06 -8.43 6.10
C LYS A 716 -27.14 -8.44 7.31
N TYR A 717 -26.37 -7.38 7.52
CA TYR A 717 -25.34 -7.32 8.55
C TYR A 717 -25.68 -6.29 9.63
N ASN A 718 -25.32 -6.63 10.86
CA ASN A 718 -25.39 -5.69 11.98
C ASN A 718 -24.52 -4.46 11.68
N VAL A 719 -25.05 -3.27 11.99
CA VAL A 719 -24.38 -1.98 11.76
C VAL A 719 -22.96 -1.93 12.33
N ASN A 720 -22.71 -2.63 13.45
CA ASN A 720 -21.39 -2.69 14.06
C ASN A 720 -20.34 -3.32 13.16
N SER A 721 -20.71 -4.20 12.21
CA SER A 721 -19.78 -4.81 11.26
C SER A 721 -19.44 -3.89 10.08
N ILE A 722 -20.06 -2.71 10.00
CA ILE A 722 -19.90 -1.75 8.93
C ILE A 722 -19.17 -0.52 9.47
N VAL A 723 -18.13 -0.07 8.76
CA VAL A 723 -17.33 1.08 9.18
C VAL A 723 -18.09 2.38 8.90
N PRO A 724 -18.17 3.33 9.85
CA PRO A 724 -18.76 4.65 9.61
C PRO A 724 -18.04 5.41 8.51
N THR A 725 -18.80 6.02 7.61
CA THR A 725 -18.28 6.68 6.41
C THR A 725 -18.08 8.18 6.63
N GLU A 726 -19.14 8.94 6.93
CA GLU A 726 -19.05 10.39 7.19
C GLU A 726 -20.11 10.82 8.20
N ASP A 727 -19.78 11.77 9.06
CA ASP A 727 -20.77 12.55 9.83
C ASP A 727 -21.26 13.71 8.97
N GLU A 728 -22.26 13.43 8.12
CA GLU A 728 -22.68 14.32 7.04
C GLU A 728 -23.60 15.42 7.57
N SER A 729 -23.09 16.65 7.67
CA SER A 729 -23.82 17.78 8.24
C SER A 729 -24.69 18.57 7.26
N TYR A 730 -24.53 18.38 5.94
CA TYR A 730 -25.09 19.30 4.94
C TYR A 730 -26.41 18.83 4.30
N TRP A 731 -26.68 17.52 4.19
CA TRP A 731 -27.89 17.01 3.51
C TRP A 731 -28.64 15.89 4.25
N ARG A 732 -27.98 14.84 4.71
CA ARG A 732 -28.66 13.79 5.49
C ARG A 732 -28.60 14.05 6.99
N LYS A 733 -27.79 15.04 7.42
CA LYS A 733 -27.65 15.51 8.82
C LYS A 733 -27.46 14.36 9.81
N GLN A 734 -26.61 13.38 9.48
CA GLN A 734 -26.35 12.21 10.33
C GLN A 734 -25.01 11.53 10.02
N LEU A 735 -24.61 10.63 10.91
CA LEU A 735 -23.54 9.67 10.66
C LEU A 735 -23.98 8.59 9.66
N LEU A 736 -23.41 8.61 8.47
CA LEU A 736 -23.59 7.58 7.46
C LEU A 736 -22.82 6.32 7.86
N GLN A 737 -23.53 5.22 8.09
CA GLN A 737 -22.96 3.93 8.40
C GLN A 737 -23.81 2.82 7.78
N GLY A 738 -23.31 2.24 6.68
CA GLY A 738 -24.02 1.22 5.90
C GLY A 738 -25.04 1.76 4.88
N HIS A 739 -25.20 3.07 4.80
CA HIS A 739 -25.78 3.77 3.65
C HIS A 739 -24.65 4.34 2.80
N VAL A 740 -24.84 4.34 1.48
CA VAL A 740 -23.83 4.83 0.53
C VAL A 740 -23.54 6.31 0.76
N HIS A 741 -22.26 6.69 0.76
CA HIS A 741 -21.84 8.07 0.88
C HIS A 741 -22.20 8.89 -0.36
N ASP A 742 -22.04 8.33 -1.56
CA ASP A 742 -22.33 9.04 -2.80
C ASP A 742 -23.81 9.49 -2.90
N PRO A 743 -24.09 10.80 -3.05
CA PRO A 743 -25.46 11.29 -3.10
C PRO A 743 -26.25 10.83 -4.33
N ASN A 744 -25.62 10.61 -5.49
CA ASN A 744 -26.34 10.11 -6.67
C ASN A 744 -26.85 8.69 -6.41
N ALA A 745 -25.97 7.81 -5.93
CA ALA A 745 -26.35 6.44 -5.58
C ALA A 745 -27.38 6.41 -4.44
N ALA A 746 -27.26 7.31 -3.44
CA ALA A 746 -28.24 7.42 -2.37
C ALA A 746 -29.65 7.74 -2.90
N LEU A 747 -29.77 8.72 -3.80
CA LEU A 747 -31.05 9.09 -4.45
C LEU A 747 -31.64 7.95 -5.31
N MET A 748 -30.83 6.94 -5.66
CA MET A 748 -31.26 5.72 -6.35
C MET A 748 -31.55 4.56 -5.38
N GLY A 749 -31.77 4.86 -4.09
CA GLY A 749 -32.00 3.87 -3.04
C GLY A 749 -30.74 3.13 -2.61
N GLY A 750 -29.56 3.66 -2.90
CA GLY A 750 -28.28 3.07 -2.52
C GLY A 750 -27.67 2.10 -3.53
N ILE A 751 -28.31 1.88 -4.68
CA ILE A 751 -27.84 0.98 -5.75
C ILE A 751 -27.50 1.81 -6.99
N GLY A 752 -26.23 2.19 -7.13
CA GLY A 752 -25.69 2.91 -8.28
C GLY A 752 -24.65 2.10 -9.07
N GLY A 753 -24.48 2.46 -10.34
CA GLY A 753 -23.36 1.98 -11.15
C GLY A 753 -22.05 2.72 -10.85
N ASN A 754 -22.15 3.95 -10.34
CA ASN A 754 -20.99 4.73 -9.93
C ASN A 754 -20.51 4.40 -8.50
N ALA A 755 -21.41 4.04 -7.58
CA ALA A 755 -21.19 3.86 -6.15
C ALA A 755 -22.31 3.00 -5.49
N GLY A 756 -22.08 2.51 -4.27
CA GLY A 756 -23.10 1.79 -3.47
C GLY A 756 -22.63 0.47 -2.88
N MET A 757 -21.52 -0.08 -3.38
CA MET A 757 -20.97 -1.34 -2.87
C MET A 757 -20.19 -1.14 -1.57
N PHE A 758 -20.29 -2.12 -0.70
CA PHE A 758 -19.47 -2.29 0.50
C PHE A 758 -18.70 -3.60 0.40
N SER A 759 -17.48 -3.65 0.93
CA SER A 759 -16.68 -4.90 0.93
C SER A 759 -15.58 -4.91 2.01
N THR A 760 -14.84 -6.02 2.05
CA THR A 760 -13.63 -6.27 2.84
C THR A 760 -12.46 -6.55 1.91
N THR A 761 -11.21 -6.41 2.38
CA THR A 761 -10.04 -6.75 1.56
C THR A 761 -10.03 -8.22 1.12
N ASN A 762 -10.49 -9.15 1.96
CA ASN A 762 -10.50 -10.58 1.66
C ASN A 762 -11.45 -10.97 0.54
N ASP A 763 -12.62 -10.34 0.43
CA ASP A 763 -13.53 -10.62 -0.67
C ASP A 763 -13.04 -9.99 -1.97
N LEU A 764 -12.56 -8.74 -1.91
CA LEU A 764 -11.95 -8.10 -3.09
C LEU A 764 -10.73 -8.87 -3.60
N ALA A 765 -9.93 -9.47 -2.71
CA ALA A 765 -8.78 -10.29 -3.12
C ALA A 765 -9.19 -11.45 -4.04
N LYS A 766 -10.32 -12.11 -3.78
CA LYS A 766 -10.83 -13.21 -4.61
C LYS A 766 -11.23 -12.71 -6.01
N LEU A 767 -11.94 -11.58 -6.08
CA LEU A 767 -12.32 -10.95 -7.35
C LEU A 767 -11.08 -10.51 -8.13
N CYS A 768 -10.14 -9.84 -7.46
CA CYS A 768 -8.89 -9.39 -8.07
C CYS A 768 -8.04 -10.56 -8.57
N GLN A 769 -7.93 -11.64 -7.79
CA GLN A 769 -7.20 -12.84 -8.23
C GLN A 769 -7.89 -13.53 -9.41
N MET A 770 -9.23 -13.58 -9.45
CA MET A 770 -9.97 -14.11 -10.61
C MET A 770 -9.70 -13.29 -11.88
N MET A 771 -9.65 -11.95 -11.74
CA MET A 771 -9.30 -11.05 -12.84
C MET A 771 -7.84 -11.18 -13.27
N LEU A 772 -6.90 -11.29 -12.32
CA LEU A 772 -5.48 -11.54 -12.57
C LEU A 772 -5.29 -12.87 -13.34
N ASN A 773 -6.01 -13.91 -12.93
CA ASN A 773 -6.05 -15.22 -13.57
C ASN A 773 -6.91 -15.25 -14.85
N LYS A 774 -7.14 -14.11 -15.50
CA LYS A 774 -7.84 -13.97 -16.78
C LYS A 774 -9.20 -14.67 -16.79
N GLY A 775 -9.98 -14.48 -15.73
CA GLY A 775 -11.36 -14.94 -15.65
C GLY A 775 -11.53 -16.34 -15.05
N TYR A 776 -10.48 -16.95 -14.50
CA TYR A 776 -10.51 -18.29 -13.91
C TYR A 776 -10.16 -18.26 -12.43
N TYR A 777 -10.96 -18.90 -11.59
CA TYR A 777 -10.66 -19.03 -10.16
C TYR A 777 -11.35 -20.25 -9.58
N HIS A 778 -10.66 -21.00 -8.74
CA HIS A 778 -11.19 -22.18 -8.06
C HIS A 778 -11.96 -23.13 -8.98
N GLU A 779 -11.27 -23.65 -10.01
CA GLU A 779 -11.79 -24.62 -10.98
C GLU A 779 -12.93 -24.11 -11.88
N GLN A 780 -13.33 -22.86 -11.72
CA GLN A 780 -14.43 -22.26 -12.46
C GLN A 780 -13.94 -21.12 -13.36
N ARG A 781 -14.41 -21.14 -14.61
CA ARG A 781 -14.26 -20.01 -15.54
C ARG A 781 -15.45 -19.07 -15.40
N TYR A 782 -15.19 -17.88 -14.89
CA TYR A 782 -16.14 -16.77 -14.76
C TYR A 782 -16.20 -15.92 -16.01
N LEU A 783 -15.06 -15.71 -16.66
CA LEU A 783 -14.91 -14.93 -17.89
C LEU A 783 -13.91 -15.64 -18.82
N LYS A 784 -14.09 -15.47 -20.12
CA LYS A 784 -13.10 -15.80 -21.15
C LYS A 784 -11.88 -14.90 -20.99
N ALA A 785 -10.69 -15.45 -21.25
CA ALA A 785 -9.44 -14.71 -21.09
C ALA A 785 -9.36 -13.50 -22.03
N GLU A 786 -9.94 -13.61 -23.23
CA GLU A 786 -10.00 -12.57 -24.24
C GLU A 786 -10.87 -11.40 -23.78
N THR A 787 -11.99 -11.67 -23.08
CA THR A 787 -12.85 -10.63 -22.50
C THR A 787 -12.11 -9.84 -21.44
N VAL A 788 -11.46 -10.52 -20.49
CA VAL A 788 -10.67 -9.86 -19.45
C VAL A 788 -9.56 -9.03 -20.06
N THR A 789 -8.83 -9.58 -21.03
CA THR A 789 -7.76 -8.87 -21.75
C THR A 789 -8.34 -7.62 -22.44
N LYS A 790 -9.44 -7.75 -23.17
CA LYS A 790 -10.09 -6.63 -23.88
C LYS A 790 -10.50 -5.49 -22.95
N PHE A 791 -11.09 -5.81 -21.80
CA PHE A 791 -11.57 -4.80 -20.83
C PHE A 791 -10.45 -4.16 -20.01
N THR A 792 -9.34 -4.87 -19.79
CA THR A 792 -8.19 -4.38 -19.01
C THR A 792 -7.11 -3.72 -19.87
N SER A 793 -7.18 -3.85 -21.20
CA SER A 793 -6.30 -3.18 -22.16
C SER A 793 -6.67 -1.72 -22.36
N ALA A 794 -5.71 -0.86 -22.69
CA ALA A 794 -5.98 0.52 -23.06
C ALA A 794 -6.83 0.56 -24.35
N GLN A 795 -7.80 1.48 -24.41
CA GLN A 795 -8.66 1.67 -25.58
C GLN A 795 -8.12 2.78 -26.49
N GLU A 796 -8.52 2.75 -27.77
CA GLU A 796 -8.08 3.75 -28.74
C GLU A 796 -8.40 5.19 -28.27
N GLY A 797 -7.40 6.08 -28.32
CA GLY A 797 -7.55 7.47 -27.88
C GLY A 797 -7.84 7.64 -26.37
N SER A 798 -7.52 6.65 -25.54
CA SER A 798 -7.66 6.70 -24.08
C SER A 798 -6.61 5.82 -23.38
N HIS A 799 -5.98 6.31 -22.31
CA HIS A 799 -5.11 5.47 -21.48
C HIS A 799 -5.90 4.43 -20.66
N ARG A 800 -7.24 4.46 -20.68
CA ARG A 800 -8.09 3.64 -19.82
C ARG A 800 -8.42 2.29 -20.45
N GLY A 801 -8.66 1.31 -19.56
CA GLY A 801 -9.46 0.15 -19.91
C GLY A 801 -10.94 0.45 -19.93
N LEU A 802 -11.74 -0.54 -20.32
CA LEU A 802 -13.20 -0.45 -20.29
C LEU A 802 -13.67 -0.50 -18.82
N GLY A 803 -13.86 0.68 -18.22
CA GLY A 803 -14.19 0.86 -16.80
C GLY A 803 -12.98 0.91 -15.85
N PHE A 804 -11.82 0.37 -16.25
CA PHE A 804 -10.61 0.36 -15.41
C PHE A 804 -9.70 1.57 -15.66
N ASN A 805 -9.11 2.10 -14.59
CA ASN A 805 -7.95 2.98 -14.68
C ASN A 805 -6.72 2.13 -15.02
N LYS A 806 -5.80 2.69 -15.82
CA LYS A 806 -4.47 2.10 -16.07
C LYS A 806 -3.39 3.15 -15.87
N ARG A 807 -2.15 2.69 -15.76
CA ARG A 807 -0.96 3.55 -15.88
C ARG A 807 -0.93 4.22 -17.26
N SER A 808 -0.57 5.49 -17.34
CA SER A 808 -0.19 6.14 -18.61
C SER A 808 1.32 6.29 -18.67
N ILE A 809 1.85 6.55 -19.88
CA ILE A 809 3.30 6.74 -20.10
C ILE A 809 3.82 7.95 -19.32
N SER A 810 3.02 9.01 -19.21
CA SER A 810 3.42 10.29 -18.59
C SER A 810 3.01 10.45 -17.12
N THR A 811 2.05 9.65 -16.61
CA THR A 811 1.56 9.77 -15.23
C THR A 811 1.20 8.43 -14.64
N THR A 812 1.64 8.17 -13.42
CA THR A 812 1.10 7.07 -12.62
C THR A 812 -0.27 7.48 -12.10
N GLY A 813 -1.28 6.61 -12.26
CA GLY A 813 -2.66 6.93 -11.87
C GLY A 813 -2.74 7.32 -10.39
N PHE A 814 -3.76 8.09 -9.99
CA PHE A 814 -3.88 8.59 -8.61
C PHE A 814 -3.75 7.49 -7.55
N GLY A 815 -2.62 7.44 -6.83
CA GLY A 815 -2.36 6.43 -5.80
C GLY A 815 -1.83 5.08 -6.28
N MET A 816 -1.39 4.99 -7.55
CA MET A 816 -0.62 3.88 -8.12
C MET A 816 0.88 4.08 -7.85
N SER A 817 1.66 3.00 -7.87
CA SER A 817 3.11 3.02 -7.69
C SER A 817 3.80 3.54 -8.96
N ASP A 818 4.96 4.18 -8.82
CA ASP A 818 5.79 4.53 -9.99
C ASP A 818 6.49 3.32 -10.60
N SER A 819 6.75 2.31 -9.76
CA SER A 819 7.39 1.05 -10.15
C SER A 819 6.41 0.03 -10.75
N SER A 820 5.11 0.32 -10.78
CA SER A 820 4.12 -0.61 -11.35
C SER A 820 4.23 -0.74 -12.86
N SER A 821 3.96 -1.92 -13.42
CA SER A 821 4.01 -2.13 -14.86
C SER A 821 2.99 -1.27 -15.64
N ILE A 822 3.20 -1.10 -16.94
CA ILE A 822 2.22 -0.43 -17.82
C ILE A 822 0.92 -1.25 -17.96
N MET A 823 0.99 -2.56 -17.68
CA MET A 823 -0.17 -3.44 -17.73
C MET A 823 -1.07 -3.29 -16.52
N THR A 824 -0.59 -2.68 -15.43
CA THR A 824 -1.34 -2.44 -14.20
C THR A 824 -2.69 -1.77 -14.46
N TYR A 825 -3.74 -2.33 -13.87
CA TYR A 825 -5.10 -1.81 -13.95
C TYR A 825 -5.83 -1.89 -12.60
N GLY A 826 -6.85 -1.05 -12.42
CA GLY A 826 -7.61 -1.01 -11.19
C GLY A 826 -8.46 0.24 -11.08
N HIS A 827 -8.76 0.67 -9.86
CA HIS A 827 -9.51 1.91 -9.63
C HIS A 827 -9.32 2.42 -8.19
N THR A 828 -9.75 3.65 -7.95
CA THR A 828 -9.82 4.27 -6.61
C THR A 828 -11.25 4.61 -6.19
N GLY A 829 -11.50 4.70 -4.88
CA GLY A 829 -12.75 5.18 -4.30
C GLY A 829 -12.55 6.46 -3.49
N PHE A 830 -13.53 7.36 -3.56
CA PHE A 830 -13.51 8.65 -2.85
C PHE A 830 -13.38 8.50 -1.33
N THR A 831 -13.97 7.45 -0.77
CA THR A 831 -13.94 7.11 0.66
C THR A 831 -12.55 6.69 1.17
N GLY A 832 -11.55 6.64 0.28
CA GLY A 832 -10.16 6.33 0.61
C GLY A 832 -9.76 4.90 0.22
N THR A 833 -10.56 4.24 -0.61
CA THR A 833 -10.32 2.86 -1.05
C THR A 833 -9.53 2.82 -2.37
N CYS A 834 -8.82 1.73 -2.65
CA CYS A 834 -8.32 1.38 -3.98
C CYS A 834 -8.03 -0.11 -4.10
N PHE A 835 -7.97 -0.60 -5.34
CA PHE A 835 -7.19 -1.78 -5.66
C PHE A 835 -6.43 -1.60 -6.98
N TRP A 836 -5.33 -2.31 -7.09
CA TRP A 836 -4.49 -2.38 -8.28
C TRP A 836 -4.09 -3.84 -8.53
N ILE A 837 -4.13 -4.25 -9.79
CA ILE A 837 -3.73 -5.57 -10.28
C ILE A 837 -2.64 -5.34 -11.32
N ASP A 838 -1.47 -5.91 -11.10
CA ASP A 838 -0.32 -5.86 -11.99
C ASP A 838 -0.08 -7.27 -12.55
N PRO A 839 -0.52 -7.55 -13.79
CA PRO A 839 -0.35 -8.87 -14.40
C PRO A 839 1.10 -9.25 -14.70
N ASP A 840 1.96 -8.27 -14.98
CA ASP A 840 3.37 -8.55 -15.30
C ASP A 840 4.13 -8.99 -14.04
N GLU A 841 3.66 -8.54 -12.88
CA GLU A 841 4.25 -8.82 -11.58
C GLU A 841 3.38 -9.77 -10.72
N ASP A 842 2.34 -10.40 -11.27
CA ASP A 842 1.38 -11.26 -10.54
C ASP A 842 0.96 -10.69 -9.16
N LEU A 843 0.77 -9.37 -9.09
CA LEU A 843 0.60 -8.62 -7.85
C LEU A 843 -0.81 -8.03 -7.76
N VAL A 844 -1.44 -8.21 -6.61
CA VAL A 844 -2.71 -7.59 -6.22
C VAL A 844 -2.47 -6.75 -4.98
N TYR A 845 -2.87 -5.48 -5.04
CA TYR A 845 -2.85 -4.56 -3.91
C TYR A 845 -4.25 -4.00 -3.64
N ILE A 846 -4.69 -4.08 -2.39
CA ILE A 846 -6.00 -3.57 -1.93
C ILE A 846 -5.79 -2.74 -0.66
N PHE A 847 -6.38 -1.55 -0.64
CA PHE A 847 -6.39 -0.66 0.51
C PHE A 847 -7.81 -0.13 0.73
N LEU A 848 -8.38 -0.35 1.91
CA LEU A 848 -9.71 0.14 2.29
C LEU A 848 -9.61 1.01 3.54
N SER A 849 -10.10 2.24 3.49
CA SER A 849 -10.16 3.15 4.64
C SER A 849 -11.47 3.92 4.63
N ASN A 850 -11.74 4.64 5.72
CA ASN A 850 -12.82 5.60 5.83
C ASN A 850 -12.26 7.03 5.98
N ARG A 851 -11.47 7.49 4.99
CA ARG A 851 -10.82 8.83 5.00
C ARG A 851 -11.80 9.99 5.03
N VAL A 852 -13.05 9.74 4.70
CA VAL A 852 -14.20 10.66 4.79
C VAL A 852 -14.67 10.87 6.24
N HIS A 853 -14.26 10.01 7.18
CA HIS A 853 -14.73 10.08 8.56
C HIS A 853 -13.80 10.94 9.45
N PRO A 854 -14.34 11.83 10.30
CA PRO A 854 -15.75 12.20 10.42
C PRO A 854 -16.19 13.19 9.33
N LYS A 855 -15.24 13.91 8.73
CA LYS A 855 -15.47 14.85 7.64
C LYS A 855 -14.47 14.61 6.51
N VAL A 856 -14.90 14.95 5.29
CA VAL A 856 -14.05 14.96 4.09
C VAL A 856 -12.72 15.68 4.37
N ASN A 857 -11.60 15.01 4.04
CA ASN A 857 -10.27 15.59 4.07
C ASN A 857 -9.40 15.00 2.95
N ASN A 858 -8.30 15.71 2.61
CA ASN A 858 -7.41 15.33 1.51
C ASN A 858 -6.07 14.74 1.96
N ARG A 859 -5.90 14.44 3.26
CA ARG A 859 -4.60 14.05 3.83
C ARG A 859 -4.08 12.73 3.25
N ILE A 860 -4.97 11.81 2.88
CA ILE A 860 -4.57 10.57 2.22
C ILE A 860 -3.82 10.81 0.90
N TYR A 861 -4.15 11.90 0.19
CA TYR A 861 -3.49 12.31 -1.05
C TYR A 861 -2.20 13.08 -0.74
N GLN A 862 -2.26 14.04 0.19
CA GLN A 862 -1.11 14.85 0.62
C GLN A 862 0.03 13.96 1.15
N TYR A 863 -0.29 12.93 1.92
CA TYR A 863 0.70 12.00 2.48
C TYR A 863 1.09 10.88 1.51
N GLY A 864 0.50 10.85 0.30
CA GLY A 864 0.77 9.82 -0.71
C GLY A 864 0.47 8.39 -0.24
N VAL A 865 -0.41 8.19 0.73
CA VAL A 865 -0.53 6.92 1.50
C VAL A 865 -0.68 5.71 0.58
N ARG A 866 -1.63 5.76 -0.35
CA ARG A 866 -1.93 4.62 -1.25
C ARG A 866 -0.74 4.29 -2.16
N LYS A 867 -0.09 5.31 -2.69
CA LYS A 867 1.09 5.18 -3.57
C LYS A 867 2.27 4.63 -2.80
N ARG A 868 2.56 5.15 -1.60
CA ARG A 868 3.69 4.71 -0.77
C ARG A 868 3.54 3.26 -0.30
N ILE A 869 2.33 2.84 0.08
CA ILE A 869 2.04 1.44 0.41
C ILE A 869 2.25 0.55 -0.83
N HIS A 870 1.79 1.00 -2.00
CA HIS A 870 1.99 0.26 -3.24
C HIS A 870 3.47 0.15 -3.61
N ASN A 871 4.23 1.25 -3.54
CA ASN A 871 5.68 1.29 -3.76
C ASN A 871 6.40 0.31 -2.82
N ALA A 872 6.01 0.25 -1.55
CA ALA A 872 6.62 -0.67 -0.58
C ALA A 872 6.49 -2.14 -0.99
N ALA A 873 5.44 -2.52 -1.74
CA ALA A 873 5.35 -3.87 -2.31
C ALA A 873 6.47 -4.10 -3.34
N TYR A 874 6.66 -3.18 -4.30
CA TYR A 874 7.73 -3.30 -5.29
C TYR A 874 9.13 -3.23 -4.67
N SER A 875 9.36 -2.30 -3.74
CA SER A 875 10.64 -2.16 -3.04
C SER A 875 11.02 -3.38 -2.21
N SER A 876 10.03 -4.18 -1.78
CA SER A 876 10.29 -5.40 -1.02
C SER A 876 10.67 -6.59 -1.89
N ARG A 877 10.65 -6.49 -3.22
CA ARG A 877 11.13 -7.55 -4.10
C ARG A 877 12.61 -7.80 -3.83
N MET A 878 12.97 -9.05 -3.59
CA MET A 878 14.36 -9.48 -3.53
C MET A 878 14.86 -9.71 -4.95
N ASN A 879 16.08 -9.24 -5.26
CA ASN A 879 16.70 -9.47 -6.57
C ASN A 879 17.27 -10.88 -6.57
N TYR A 880 16.61 -11.80 -7.28
CA TYR A 880 17.07 -13.16 -7.54
C TYR A 880 17.43 -13.35 -9.00
#